data_AF-A0A9P1H0F4-F1
#
_entry.id   AF-A0A9P1H0F4-F1
#
_cell.length_a   1.000
_cell.length_b   1.000
_cell.length_c   1.000
_cell.angle_alpha   90.00
_cell.angle_beta   90.00
_cell.angle_gamma   90.00
#
_symmetry.space_group_name_H-M   'P 1'
#
loop_
_entity.id
_entity.type
_entity.pdbx_description
1 polymer ?
#
loop_
_entity_poly.entity_id
_entity_poly.type
_entity_poly.pdbx_seq_one_letter_code
_entity_poly.pdbx_strand_id
1 'polypeptide(L)'
;MLCQEDNRVVFKYDSETLWVEPWGPNAFRVRAFKSSILPYEIQALSLAPPITHSPEIHSTPEGVAITHGKIKATITNRGKLTLVNSQSNAVILEEYSRNRHDLLDEKCSALEIQAREFKPIVGGDYHVTTRFESQDPNEKIFGMGQYQHPYLDLKGLDIELAHRNSQATVPFALSSRGYGFLWNNPAIGRAVFGKNIMSFEAYATTAIDYWIYAGDRPAEIVEAYMAVTGKPPMMPEYGLGFWQCKLRYESQEELLRVAREYRQRQLPIDVIVVDFFIGQCKENGNLTPSIGQILELKSLGIELMVSIWPTVDKRSENFSEMVEKGLLIRTERGIRTSFDFEGQTLYYDTTNSQARDFVWAKVKDNYYSHGIKTFWLDQAEPEFSAYDFDNYRYHQGPALKVGNIYPREYARTFYEGMKKVGGSDSIVNLLRCAWIGSQKYGALVWSGDIASSWPSFRNQLAAGLNMGMAGLPWWTTDIGGFHGGDPEDSGFRELFIRWFQWGAFCPVMRLHGDREPKRGVHTSSSGADNEVWSYGPEAYEICKNMQLGLMARGRRYLFPKWLKIRVVEGVFEDVDILVEDDFNEVNVVVEDCFVEVDVIVDDDFEDFDVVEDDFSDVDVVPEDDFENSDVAVEDDFIEVDVVLEGDDSSVVDGTSELAGSSEVNLLRELLEPSELLFELSELCFWVTSDVDDWVEDDKSEEGST
;
A
#
# COMPACT_ATOMS: atom_id res chain seq x y z
N MET A 1 -25.01 29.62 -18.49
CA MET A 1 -23.89 29.29 -17.58
C MET A 1 -23.92 27.81 -17.28
N LEU A 2 -25.05 27.27 -16.83
CA LEU A 2 -25.25 25.83 -16.67
C LEU A 2 -25.88 25.21 -17.92
N CYS A 3 -25.38 24.07 -18.37
CA CYS A 3 -26.00 23.24 -19.39
C CYS A 3 -25.67 21.76 -19.15
N GLN A 4 -26.56 20.89 -19.63
CA GLN A 4 -26.28 19.46 -19.75
C GLN A 4 -25.59 19.21 -21.10
N GLU A 5 -24.51 18.46 -21.08
CA GLU A 5 -23.84 17.94 -22.28
C GLU A 5 -23.77 16.41 -22.11
N ASP A 6 -24.52 15.62 -22.89
CA ASP A 6 -24.64 14.17 -22.69
C ASP A 6 -25.00 13.78 -21.24
N ASN A 7 -24.13 13.02 -20.56
CA ASN A 7 -24.26 12.58 -19.17
C ASN A 7 -23.52 13.50 -18.18
N ARG A 8 -23.05 14.68 -18.59
CA ARG A 8 -22.33 15.62 -17.69
C ARG A 8 -23.11 16.92 -17.50
N VAL A 9 -22.90 17.53 -16.34
CA VAL A 9 -23.27 18.93 -16.10
C VAL A 9 -22.06 19.81 -16.35
N VAL A 10 -22.26 20.88 -17.10
CA VAL A 10 -21.24 21.88 -17.44
C VAL A 10 -21.65 23.22 -16.89
N PHE A 11 -20.78 23.83 -16.10
CA PHE A 11 -20.84 25.24 -15.73
C PHE A 11 -19.76 26.02 -16.48
N LYS A 12 -20.15 27.09 -17.18
CA LYS A 12 -19.28 28.01 -17.89
C LYS A 12 -19.55 29.44 -17.44
N TYR A 13 -18.51 30.12 -16.95
CA TYR A 13 -18.55 31.54 -16.60
C TYR A 13 -17.18 32.19 -16.86
N ASP A 14 -17.19 33.29 -17.63
CA ASP A 14 -15.98 33.95 -18.12
C ASP A 14 -15.02 32.95 -18.80
N SER A 15 -13.83 32.74 -18.22
CA SER A 15 -12.80 31.84 -18.69
C SER A 15 -12.88 30.44 -18.08
N GLU A 16 -13.67 30.24 -17.03
CA GLU A 16 -13.74 28.97 -16.31
C GLU A 16 -14.81 28.03 -16.88
N THR A 17 -14.42 26.78 -17.05
CA THR A 17 -15.32 25.67 -17.32
C THR A 17 -15.18 24.63 -16.20
N LEU A 18 -16.30 24.24 -15.61
CA LEU A 18 -16.44 23.17 -14.62
C LEU A 18 -17.30 22.05 -15.20
N TRP A 19 -16.82 20.82 -15.11
CA TRP A 19 -17.47 19.59 -15.53
C TRP A 19 -17.68 18.69 -14.33
N VAL A 20 -18.89 18.15 -14.20
CA VAL A 20 -19.23 17.08 -13.26
C VAL A 20 -19.89 15.96 -14.06
N GLU A 21 -19.25 14.80 -14.09
CA GLU A 21 -19.71 13.64 -14.87
C GLU A 21 -19.60 12.34 -14.06
N PRO A 22 -20.52 11.38 -14.24
CA PRO A 22 -20.39 10.06 -13.64
C PRO A 22 -19.10 9.38 -14.08
N TRP A 23 -18.40 8.72 -13.16
CA TRP A 23 -17.20 7.95 -13.46
C TRP A 23 -17.15 6.66 -12.63
N GLY A 24 -17.99 5.71 -13.03
CA GLY A 24 -18.33 4.53 -12.25
C GLY A 24 -19.56 4.75 -11.35
N PRO A 25 -20.12 3.67 -10.78
CA PRO A 25 -21.28 3.76 -9.90
C PRO A 25 -20.94 4.59 -8.66
N ASN A 26 -21.90 5.35 -8.14
CA ASN A 26 -21.76 6.17 -6.93
C ASN A 26 -20.60 7.19 -6.94
N ALA A 27 -20.08 7.52 -8.12
CA ALA A 27 -18.90 8.36 -8.26
C ALA A 27 -19.05 9.46 -9.30
N PHE A 28 -18.39 10.59 -9.05
CA PHE A 28 -18.20 11.66 -10.02
C PHE A 28 -16.72 11.91 -10.28
N ARG A 29 -16.39 12.21 -11.53
CA ARG A 29 -15.16 12.92 -11.90
C ARG A 29 -15.49 14.39 -12.05
N VAL A 30 -14.73 15.24 -11.37
CA VAL A 30 -14.91 16.70 -11.39
C VAL A 30 -13.67 17.35 -11.98
N ARG A 31 -13.87 18.14 -13.03
CA ARG A 31 -12.80 18.84 -13.73
C ARG A 31 -13.10 20.31 -13.86
N ALA A 32 -12.15 21.17 -13.51
CA ALA A 32 -12.24 22.61 -13.76
C ALA A 32 -10.99 23.12 -14.45
N PHE A 33 -11.14 24.00 -15.43
CA PHE A 33 -10.03 24.53 -16.22
C PHE A 33 -10.38 25.88 -16.84
N LYS A 34 -9.35 26.65 -17.21
CA LYS A 34 -9.48 27.96 -17.89
C LYS A 34 -8.90 27.98 -19.31
N SER A 35 -8.38 26.86 -19.78
CA SER A 35 -7.79 26.72 -21.12
C SER A 35 -8.85 26.44 -22.19
N SER A 36 -8.59 26.88 -23.43
CA SER A 36 -9.42 26.57 -24.60
C SER A 36 -9.28 25.13 -25.08
N ILE A 37 -8.20 24.46 -24.69
CA ILE A 37 -7.92 23.06 -24.99
C ILE A 37 -8.19 22.26 -23.72
N LEU A 38 -8.89 21.14 -23.87
CA LEU A 38 -9.08 20.19 -22.79
C LEU A 38 -7.72 19.75 -22.24
N PRO A 39 -7.53 19.77 -20.91
CA PRO A 39 -6.28 19.36 -20.30
C PRO A 39 -5.90 17.95 -20.76
N TYR A 40 -4.61 17.72 -20.95
CA TYR A 40 -4.07 16.39 -21.22
C TYR A 40 -4.59 15.40 -20.19
N GLU A 41 -5.09 14.25 -20.64
CA GLU A 41 -5.70 13.27 -19.76
C GLU A 41 -4.65 12.61 -18.87
N ILE A 42 -4.78 12.85 -17.57
CA ILE A 42 -3.93 12.23 -16.56
C ILE A 42 -4.33 10.76 -16.47
N GLN A 43 -3.46 9.87 -16.96
CA GLN A 43 -3.72 8.43 -17.14
C GLN A 43 -3.80 7.63 -15.82
N ALA A 44 -4.06 8.28 -14.68
CA ALA A 44 -4.24 7.59 -13.41
C ALA A 44 -5.62 6.92 -13.32
N LEU A 45 -6.67 7.62 -13.78
CA LEU A 45 -8.01 7.07 -14.05
C LEU A 45 -8.03 6.36 -15.41
N SER A 46 -7.17 5.33 -15.58
CA SER A 46 -7.00 4.63 -16.85
C SER A 46 -8.16 3.70 -17.21
N LEU A 47 -9.02 3.38 -16.24
CA LEU A 47 -10.18 2.52 -16.42
C LEU A 47 -11.43 3.36 -16.19
N ALA A 48 -12.28 3.45 -17.21
CA ALA A 48 -13.62 4.01 -17.10
C ALA A 48 -14.59 2.83 -16.90
N PRO A 49 -15.09 2.60 -15.67
CA PRO A 49 -16.08 1.55 -15.47
C PRO A 49 -17.31 1.85 -16.33
N PRO A 50 -17.96 0.83 -16.91
CA PRO A 50 -19.15 1.04 -17.71
C PRO A 50 -20.22 1.76 -16.87
N ILE A 51 -20.77 2.83 -17.42
CA ILE A 51 -21.90 3.54 -16.83
C ILE A 51 -23.15 2.70 -17.16
N THR A 52 -23.65 1.94 -16.18
CA THR A 52 -24.81 1.05 -16.36
C THR A 52 -26.13 1.81 -16.38
N HIS A 53 -26.18 3.00 -15.79
CA HIS A 53 -27.37 3.85 -15.74
C HIS A 53 -27.02 5.31 -16.01
N SER A 54 -27.84 5.99 -16.83
CA SER A 54 -27.73 7.43 -17.03
C SER A 54 -27.95 8.17 -15.71
N PRO A 55 -27.22 9.27 -15.46
CA PRO A 55 -27.45 10.08 -14.28
C PRO A 55 -28.79 10.83 -14.37
N GLU A 56 -29.40 11.08 -13.22
CA GLU A 56 -30.58 11.92 -13.11
C GLU A 56 -30.15 13.38 -13.02
N ILE A 57 -30.54 14.19 -14.01
CA ILE A 57 -30.18 15.62 -14.08
C ILE A 57 -31.45 16.46 -14.04
N HIS A 58 -31.52 17.38 -13.07
CA HIS A 58 -32.68 18.25 -12.88
C HIS A 58 -32.23 19.70 -12.69
N SER A 59 -32.87 20.62 -13.42
CA SER A 59 -32.72 22.05 -13.16
C SER A 59 -33.54 22.45 -11.93
N THR A 60 -32.96 23.27 -11.07
CA THR A 60 -33.63 23.89 -9.91
C THR A 60 -33.65 25.41 -10.09
N PRO A 61 -34.46 26.17 -9.33
CA PRO A 61 -34.40 27.62 -9.35
C PRO A 61 -33.00 28.16 -9.00
N GLU A 62 -32.28 27.47 -8.11
CA GLU A 62 -30.96 27.88 -7.64
C GLU A 62 -29.79 27.34 -8.49
N GLY A 63 -30.01 26.42 -9.43
CA GLY A 63 -28.95 25.83 -10.25
C GLY A 63 -29.31 24.51 -10.95
N VAL A 64 -28.39 23.54 -10.93
CA VAL A 64 -28.59 22.19 -11.50
C VAL A 64 -28.12 21.15 -10.49
N ALA A 65 -28.90 20.08 -10.35
CA ALA A 65 -28.51 18.89 -9.60
C ALA A 65 -28.28 17.70 -10.56
N ILE A 66 -27.23 16.92 -10.31
CA ILE A 66 -26.95 15.64 -10.94
C ILE A 66 -26.81 14.57 -9.87
N THR A 67 -27.54 13.46 -10.01
CA THR A 67 -27.51 12.31 -9.11
C THR A 67 -27.05 11.08 -9.87
N HIS A 68 -26.15 10.29 -9.28
CA HIS A 68 -25.72 9.00 -9.82
C HIS A 68 -25.49 8.01 -8.68
N GLY A 69 -26.45 7.10 -8.47
CA GLY A 69 -26.42 6.17 -7.33
C GLY A 69 -26.44 6.91 -5.99
N LYS A 70 -25.50 6.60 -5.11
CA LYS A 70 -25.37 7.19 -3.76
C LYS A 70 -24.82 8.62 -3.72
N ILE A 71 -24.40 9.20 -4.84
CA ILE A 71 -23.82 10.55 -4.87
C ILE A 71 -24.69 11.52 -5.65
N LYS A 72 -24.86 12.72 -5.10
CA LYS A 72 -25.54 13.85 -5.74
C LYS A 72 -24.68 15.10 -5.67
N ALA A 73 -24.50 15.76 -6.81
CA ALA A 73 -23.82 17.04 -6.91
C ALA A 73 -24.84 18.13 -7.27
N THR A 74 -24.75 19.27 -6.60
CA THR A 74 -25.53 20.48 -6.90
C THR A 74 -24.56 21.60 -7.28
N ILE A 75 -24.82 22.25 -8.41
CA ILE A 75 -24.05 23.41 -8.88
C ILE A 75 -24.98 24.61 -8.90
N THR A 76 -24.67 25.64 -8.11
CA THR A 76 -25.49 26.86 -8.08
C THR A 76 -25.37 27.64 -9.39
N ASN A 77 -26.30 28.57 -9.63
CA ASN A 77 -26.23 29.52 -10.75
C ASN A 77 -24.94 30.36 -10.76
N ARG A 78 -24.21 30.41 -9.64
CA ARG A 78 -22.90 31.08 -9.48
C ARG A 78 -21.71 30.11 -9.51
N GLY A 79 -21.95 28.82 -9.74
CA GLY A 79 -20.90 27.83 -9.95
C GLY A 79 -20.29 27.23 -8.69
N LYS A 80 -20.92 27.40 -7.51
CA LYS A 80 -20.51 26.72 -6.28
C LYS A 80 -21.00 25.27 -6.34
N LEU A 81 -20.10 24.32 -6.08
CA LEU A 81 -20.37 22.89 -6.08
C LEU A 81 -20.51 22.36 -4.65
N THR A 82 -21.58 21.60 -4.42
CA THR A 82 -21.80 20.81 -3.21
C THR A 82 -22.12 19.37 -3.58
N LEU A 83 -21.42 18.43 -2.97
CA LEU A 83 -21.66 17.00 -3.09
C LEU A 83 -22.23 16.44 -1.79
N VAL A 84 -23.26 15.62 -1.92
CA VAL A 84 -23.94 14.97 -0.80
C VAL A 84 -24.12 13.49 -1.09
N ASN A 85 -24.24 12.69 -0.04
CA ASN A 85 -24.79 11.35 -0.16
C ASN A 85 -26.29 11.49 -0.49
N SER A 86 -26.74 10.90 -1.59
CA SER A 86 -28.11 11.07 -2.11
C SER A 86 -29.17 10.38 -1.24
N GLN A 87 -28.77 9.41 -0.41
CA GLN A 87 -29.66 8.64 0.45
C GLN A 87 -29.80 9.30 1.82
N SER A 88 -28.69 9.71 2.45
CA SER A 88 -28.70 10.33 3.78
C SER A 88 -28.82 11.86 3.75
N ASN A 89 -28.60 12.49 2.59
CA ASN A 89 -28.40 13.94 2.43
C ASN A 89 -27.22 14.51 3.22
N ALA A 90 -26.34 13.67 3.78
CA ALA A 90 -25.14 14.13 4.46
C ALA A 90 -24.21 14.84 3.46
N VAL A 91 -23.69 16.01 3.83
CA VAL A 91 -22.72 16.74 3.02
C VAL A 91 -21.39 15.98 3.04
N ILE A 92 -20.97 15.56 1.85
CA ILE A 92 -19.68 14.92 1.62
C ILE A 92 -18.62 16.01 1.48
N LEU A 93 -18.84 16.92 0.54
CA LEU A 93 -17.91 17.97 0.20
C LEU A 93 -18.68 19.22 -0.22
N GLU A 94 -18.31 20.35 0.36
CA GLU A 94 -18.83 21.66 -0.04
C GLU A 94 -17.65 22.56 -0.35
N GLU A 95 -17.70 23.24 -1.47
CA GLU A 95 -16.68 24.22 -1.82
C GLU A 95 -16.62 25.40 -0.83
N TYR A 96 -15.41 25.69 -0.36
CA TYR A 96 -15.16 26.84 0.51
C TYR A 96 -15.06 28.11 -0.33
N SER A 97 -16.10 28.94 -0.26
CA SER A 97 -16.19 30.21 -0.97
C SER A 97 -16.43 31.33 0.04
N ARG A 98 -15.61 32.39 0.01
CA ARG A 98 -15.79 33.60 0.84
C ARG A 98 -15.66 34.83 -0.04
N ASN A 99 -16.64 35.03 -0.91
CA ASN A 99 -16.74 36.19 -1.81
C ASN A 99 -18.20 36.66 -1.88
N ARG A 100 -18.44 37.72 -2.67
CA ARG A 100 -19.78 38.33 -2.84
C ARG A 100 -20.39 38.05 -4.21
N HIS A 101 -19.95 36.99 -4.91
CA HIS A 101 -20.52 36.60 -6.21
C HIS A 101 -21.95 36.05 -6.08
N ASP A 102 -22.24 35.42 -4.94
CA ASP A 102 -23.58 35.02 -4.53
C ASP A 102 -23.95 35.69 -3.20
N LEU A 103 -24.79 36.73 -3.26
CA LEU A 103 -25.22 37.47 -2.06
C LEU A 103 -26.25 36.69 -1.22
N LEU A 104 -26.78 35.59 -1.74
CA LEU A 104 -27.76 34.74 -1.05
C LEU A 104 -27.10 33.51 -0.39
N ASP A 105 -25.83 33.24 -0.65
CA ASP A 105 -25.07 32.21 0.06
C ASP A 105 -24.89 32.63 1.53
N GLU A 106 -25.26 31.77 2.47
CA GLU A 106 -25.13 32.01 3.91
C GLU A 106 -23.68 32.27 4.34
N LYS A 107 -22.71 31.78 3.56
CA LYS A 107 -21.27 31.95 3.77
C LYS A 107 -20.67 33.09 2.93
N CYS A 108 -21.51 33.92 2.30
CA CYS A 108 -21.09 35.12 1.59
C CYS A 108 -20.23 36.02 2.48
N SER A 109 -19.10 36.51 1.93
CA SER A 109 -18.14 37.30 2.69
C SER A 109 -17.31 38.21 1.79
N ALA A 110 -16.83 39.33 2.31
CA ALA A 110 -16.03 40.30 1.56
C ALA A 110 -14.53 39.94 1.44
N LEU A 111 -14.14 38.72 1.83
CA LEU A 111 -12.73 38.26 1.78
C LEU A 111 -12.22 38.05 0.34
N GLU A 112 -13.12 37.86 -0.62
CA GLU A 112 -12.82 37.58 -2.04
C GLU A 112 -11.98 36.29 -2.25
N ILE A 113 -12.23 35.26 -1.44
CA ILE A 113 -11.61 33.94 -1.58
C ILE A 113 -12.48 33.04 -2.47
N GLN A 114 -11.84 32.45 -3.48
CA GLN A 114 -12.46 31.49 -4.41
C GLN A 114 -12.25 30.05 -3.94
N ALA A 115 -13.24 29.19 -4.18
CA ALA A 115 -13.10 27.75 -3.94
C ALA A 115 -12.14 27.08 -4.93
N ARG A 116 -12.18 27.50 -6.19
CA ARG A 116 -11.32 27.01 -7.28
C ARG A 116 -10.45 28.17 -7.78
N GLU A 117 -9.35 28.43 -7.08
CA GLU A 117 -8.47 29.53 -7.43
C GLU A 117 -7.44 29.10 -8.48
N PHE A 118 -7.43 29.81 -9.61
CA PHE A 118 -6.43 29.65 -10.67
C PHE A 118 -5.54 30.89 -10.72
N LYS A 119 -4.40 30.85 -10.01
CA LYS A 119 -3.42 31.94 -10.02
C LYS A 119 -2.46 31.75 -11.21
N PRO A 120 -2.44 32.68 -12.19
CA PRO A 120 -1.67 32.47 -13.41
C PRO A 120 -0.17 32.51 -13.15
N ILE A 121 0.55 31.58 -13.76
CA ILE A 121 2.01 31.57 -13.84
C ILE A 121 2.41 32.10 -15.21
N VAL A 122 3.41 32.98 -15.25
CA VAL A 122 3.91 33.54 -16.50
C VAL A 122 4.33 32.40 -17.43
N GLY A 123 3.69 32.30 -18.59
CA GLY A 123 3.98 31.27 -19.60
C GLY A 123 2.90 30.21 -19.77
N GLY A 124 1.89 30.11 -18.90
CA GLY A 124 0.62 29.45 -19.24
C GLY A 124 0.01 28.52 -18.18
N ASP A 125 0.79 27.90 -17.31
CA ASP A 125 0.26 27.08 -16.22
C ASP A 125 -0.35 27.95 -15.10
N TYR A 126 -1.04 27.32 -14.15
CA TYR A 126 -1.60 27.96 -12.96
C TYR A 126 -1.05 27.30 -11.69
N HIS A 127 -0.83 28.11 -10.65
CA HIS A 127 -0.89 27.61 -9.28
C HIS A 127 -2.37 27.52 -8.94
N VAL A 128 -2.81 26.29 -8.69
CA VAL A 128 -4.20 26.00 -8.36
C VAL A 128 -4.34 25.76 -6.86
N THR A 129 -5.36 26.36 -6.25
CA THR A 129 -5.80 26.02 -4.90
C THR A 129 -7.29 25.69 -4.94
N THR A 130 -7.62 24.45 -4.62
CA THR A 130 -9.00 23.96 -4.47
C THR A 130 -9.33 23.87 -2.99
N ARG A 131 -10.43 24.51 -2.55
CA ARG A 131 -10.78 24.63 -1.13
C ARG A 131 -12.15 24.05 -0.85
N PHE A 132 -12.24 23.32 0.24
CA PHE A 132 -13.46 22.71 0.74
C PHE A 132 -13.68 23.10 2.19
N GLU A 133 -14.94 23.25 2.57
CA GLU A 133 -15.32 23.42 3.97
C GLU A 133 -14.94 22.14 4.73
N SER A 134 -14.35 22.30 5.92
CA SER A 134 -14.24 21.17 6.84
C SER A 134 -15.61 20.96 7.48
N GLN A 135 -16.37 19.99 6.97
CA GLN A 135 -17.74 19.72 7.40
C GLN A 135 -17.83 19.31 8.87
N ASP A 136 -16.81 18.60 9.36
CA ASP A 136 -16.72 18.12 10.72
C ASP A 136 -15.26 18.19 11.19
N PRO A 137 -14.96 18.89 12.31
CA PRO A 137 -13.61 18.91 12.88
C PRO A 137 -13.14 17.55 13.44
N ASN A 138 -14.06 16.60 13.63
CA ASN A 138 -13.82 15.23 14.12
C ASN A 138 -13.87 14.18 13.00
N GLU A 139 -14.07 14.59 11.74
CA GLU A 139 -13.87 13.72 10.59
C GLU A 139 -12.46 13.13 10.61
N LYS A 140 -12.35 11.81 10.44
CA LYS A 140 -11.07 11.12 10.33
C LYS A 140 -10.74 10.94 8.85
N ILE A 141 -9.50 11.22 8.47
CA ILE A 141 -9.02 11.08 7.09
C ILE A 141 -7.85 10.11 7.05
N PHE A 142 -7.88 9.14 6.16
CA PHE A 142 -6.85 8.12 6.00
C PHE A 142 -6.37 8.04 4.55
N GLY A 143 -5.28 7.30 4.30
CA GLY A 143 -4.73 7.08 2.97
C GLY A 143 -3.59 8.03 2.66
N MET A 144 -3.63 8.69 1.51
CA MET A 144 -2.63 9.64 1.00
C MET A 144 -1.23 9.08 0.70
N GLY A 145 -0.93 7.86 1.14
CA GLY A 145 0.30 7.13 0.83
C GLY A 145 1.17 6.94 2.07
N GLN A 146 2.47 7.20 1.93
CA GLN A 146 3.49 6.93 2.94
C GLN A 146 4.15 8.23 3.40
N TYR A 147 4.06 8.51 4.69
CA TYR A 147 4.67 9.68 5.34
C TYR A 147 5.31 9.30 6.67
N GLN A 148 6.42 9.95 7.01
CA GLN A 148 7.23 9.62 8.18
C GLN A 148 6.73 10.34 9.44
N HIS A 149 5.53 9.99 9.89
CA HIS A 149 4.91 10.50 11.11
C HIS A 149 4.03 9.43 11.78
N PRO A 150 3.69 9.55 13.07
CA PRO A 150 3.01 8.49 13.80
C PRO A 150 1.49 8.47 13.57
N TYR A 151 0.94 9.45 12.85
CA TYR A 151 -0.51 9.64 12.71
C TYR A 151 -1.11 8.73 11.65
N LEU A 152 -2.11 7.95 12.06
CA LEU A 152 -2.97 7.24 11.12
C LEU A 152 -4.05 8.19 10.59
N ASP A 153 -4.76 8.89 11.49
CA ASP A 153 -5.67 9.97 11.12
C ASP A 153 -4.90 11.23 10.67
N LEU A 154 -5.14 11.64 9.43
CA LEU A 154 -4.51 12.77 8.77
C LEU A 154 -5.28 14.08 8.98
N LYS A 155 -6.43 14.07 9.67
CA LYS A 155 -7.17 15.30 9.97
C LYS A 155 -6.32 16.28 10.77
N GLY A 156 -6.31 17.53 10.34
CA GLY A 156 -5.51 18.60 10.93
C GLY A 156 -4.08 18.67 10.40
N LEU A 157 -3.64 17.72 9.56
CA LEU A 157 -2.29 17.70 9.01
C LEU A 157 -2.17 18.48 7.69
N ASP A 158 -0.93 18.83 7.40
CA ASP A 158 -0.46 19.47 6.17
C ASP A 158 0.49 18.49 5.47
N ILE A 159 0.01 17.94 4.36
CA ILE A 159 0.64 16.82 3.67
C ILE A 159 1.28 17.34 2.38
N GLU A 160 2.60 17.15 2.24
CA GLU A 160 3.31 17.45 0.99
C GLU A 160 2.90 16.47 -0.10
N LEU A 161 2.57 16.99 -1.29
CA LEU A 161 2.34 16.18 -2.48
C LEU A 161 3.61 16.16 -3.33
N ALA A 162 4.62 15.43 -2.85
CA ALA A 162 5.90 15.23 -3.51
C ALA A 162 6.54 13.90 -3.08
N HIS A 163 7.49 13.42 -3.88
CA HIS A 163 8.25 12.23 -3.56
C HIS A 163 9.64 12.58 -3.03
N ARG A 164 10.02 11.89 -1.95
CA ARG A 164 11.34 11.97 -1.30
C ARG A 164 11.68 10.59 -0.79
N ASN A 165 12.96 10.28 -0.61
CA ASN A 165 13.35 9.02 0.03
C ASN A 165 12.60 8.90 1.37
N SER A 166 11.96 7.75 1.59
CA SER A 166 11.01 7.43 2.66
C SER A 166 9.59 8.04 2.60
N GLN A 167 9.25 8.84 1.58
CA GLN A 167 7.93 9.44 1.35
C GLN A 167 7.36 9.07 -0.02
N ALA A 168 6.12 8.57 -0.06
CA ALA A 168 5.41 8.26 -1.30
C ALA A 168 4.01 8.88 -1.29
N THR A 169 3.78 9.88 -2.15
CA THR A 169 2.49 10.53 -2.27
C THR A 169 1.55 9.69 -3.15
N VAL A 170 0.47 9.15 -2.59
CA VAL A 170 -0.61 8.47 -3.33
C VAL A 170 -1.93 9.14 -2.92
N PRO A 171 -2.35 10.23 -3.59
CA PRO A 171 -3.30 11.19 -3.04
C PRO A 171 -4.76 10.73 -3.19
N PHE A 172 -5.06 9.59 -2.58
CA PHE A 172 -6.38 9.04 -2.35
C PHE A 172 -6.68 9.10 -0.85
N ALA A 173 -7.70 9.87 -0.47
CA ALA A 173 -8.14 10.02 0.91
C ALA A 173 -9.42 9.20 1.14
N LEU A 174 -9.45 8.45 2.23
CA LEU A 174 -10.64 7.76 2.74
C LEU A 174 -11.16 8.54 3.96
N SER A 175 -12.42 8.96 3.94
CA SER A 175 -13.05 9.70 5.04
C SER A 175 -13.98 8.81 5.87
N SER A 176 -13.98 9.02 7.18
CA SER A 176 -14.98 8.43 8.10
C SER A 176 -16.41 8.89 7.82
N ARG A 177 -16.61 9.89 6.96
CA ARG A 177 -17.94 10.36 6.54
C ARG A 177 -18.53 9.57 5.36
N GLY A 178 -17.93 8.43 4.99
CA GLY A 178 -18.45 7.55 3.95
C GLY A 178 -18.14 8.01 2.53
N TYR A 179 -16.91 8.48 2.28
CA TYR A 179 -16.48 8.82 0.93
C TYR A 179 -14.98 8.60 0.69
N GLY A 180 -14.64 8.36 -0.58
CA GLY A 180 -13.27 8.37 -1.08
C GLY A 180 -13.03 9.58 -1.97
N PHE A 181 -11.88 10.23 -1.84
CA PHE A 181 -11.48 11.39 -2.65
C PHE A 181 -10.10 11.17 -3.26
N LEU A 182 -10.02 11.13 -4.58
CA LEU A 182 -8.78 11.02 -5.34
C LEU A 182 -8.43 12.36 -5.97
N TRP A 183 -7.30 12.94 -5.59
CA TRP A 183 -6.71 14.08 -6.28
C TRP A 183 -5.93 13.58 -7.52
N ASN A 184 -6.57 13.60 -8.69
CA ASN A 184 -6.00 13.10 -9.94
C ASN A 184 -5.07 14.14 -10.59
N ASN A 185 -4.01 14.56 -9.89
CA ASN A 185 -3.05 15.55 -10.38
C ASN A 185 -1.60 15.18 -9.99
N PRO A 186 -0.67 14.99 -10.95
CA PRO A 186 0.72 14.62 -10.67
C PRO A 186 1.61 15.81 -10.30
N ALA A 187 1.05 17.02 -10.22
CA ALA A 187 1.80 18.21 -9.84
C ALA A 187 2.34 18.13 -8.42
N ILE A 188 3.49 18.77 -8.20
CA ILE A 188 4.01 19.04 -6.86
C ILE A 188 3.04 20.02 -6.18
N GLY A 189 2.77 19.80 -4.90
CA GLY A 189 1.76 20.58 -4.22
C GLY A 189 1.58 20.19 -2.76
N ARG A 190 0.38 20.44 -2.23
CA ARG A 190 0.02 20.22 -0.82
C ARG A 190 -1.43 19.79 -0.68
N ALA A 191 -1.71 18.95 0.31
CA ALA A 191 -3.05 18.63 0.78
C ALA A 191 -3.15 19.00 2.27
N VAL A 192 -4.03 19.93 2.61
CA VAL A 192 -4.25 20.37 3.99
C VAL A 192 -5.61 19.87 4.42
N PHE A 193 -5.65 19.02 5.45
CA PHE A 193 -6.89 18.50 6.03
C PHE A 193 -7.31 19.31 7.27
N GLY A 194 -7.22 20.65 7.18
CA GLY A 194 -7.44 21.54 8.30
C GLY A 194 -8.85 21.45 8.89
N LYS A 195 -8.98 21.64 10.21
CA LYS A 195 -10.27 21.65 10.92
C LYS A 195 -11.16 22.82 10.53
N ASN A 196 -10.56 23.91 10.04
CA ASN A 196 -11.25 25.10 9.56
C ASN A 196 -11.54 25.03 8.05
N ILE A 197 -10.59 24.54 7.26
CA ILE A 197 -10.65 24.50 5.80
C ILE A 197 -9.81 23.30 5.34
N MET A 198 -10.33 22.54 4.38
CA MET A 198 -9.53 21.56 3.64
C MET A 198 -9.11 22.15 2.29
N SER A 199 -7.89 21.85 1.84
CA SER A 199 -7.44 22.35 0.53
C SER A 199 -6.44 21.43 -0.17
N PHE A 200 -6.53 21.41 -1.49
CA PHE A 200 -5.56 20.77 -2.38
C PHE A 200 -4.93 21.81 -3.28
N GLU A 201 -3.60 21.84 -3.30
CA GLU A 201 -2.80 22.74 -4.09
C GLU A 201 -1.99 21.98 -5.15
N ALA A 202 -1.91 22.55 -6.33
CA ALA A 202 -0.98 22.13 -7.39
C ALA A 202 -0.18 23.36 -7.81
N TYR A 203 1.13 23.34 -7.61
CA TYR A 203 1.99 24.50 -7.86
C TYR A 203 2.14 24.82 -9.34
N ALA A 204 1.94 23.84 -10.24
CA ALA A 204 1.83 24.08 -11.66
C ALA A 204 0.87 23.06 -12.28
N THR A 205 -0.28 23.53 -12.80
CA THR A 205 -1.20 22.68 -13.55
C THR A 205 -2.08 23.52 -14.48
N THR A 206 -2.75 22.88 -15.43
CA THR A 206 -3.74 23.53 -16.31
C THR A 206 -5.18 23.29 -15.86
N ALA A 207 -5.39 22.39 -14.90
CA ALA A 207 -6.72 21.99 -14.46
C ALA A 207 -6.75 21.41 -13.05
N ILE A 208 -7.91 21.53 -12.45
CA ILE A 208 -8.37 20.72 -11.33
C ILE A 208 -8.96 19.44 -11.92
N ASP A 209 -8.56 18.28 -11.40
CA ASP A 209 -9.13 16.98 -11.75
C ASP A 209 -9.13 16.10 -10.49
N TYR A 210 -10.31 15.71 -10.03
CA TYR A 210 -10.46 14.79 -8.92
C TYR A 210 -11.62 13.83 -9.16
N TRP A 211 -11.54 12.67 -8.51
CA TRP A 211 -12.61 11.68 -8.49
C TRP A 211 -13.10 11.52 -7.07
N ILE A 212 -14.41 11.38 -6.91
CA ILE A 212 -15.04 11.27 -5.60
C ILE A 212 -16.13 10.21 -5.64
N TYR A 213 -16.17 9.38 -4.60
CA TYR A 213 -17.08 8.24 -4.48
C TYR A 213 -17.80 8.28 -3.13
N ALA A 214 -19.11 8.08 -3.14
CA ALA A 214 -19.91 7.94 -1.93
C ALA A 214 -20.15 6.45 -1.64
N GLY A 215 -19.80 5.99 -0.44
CA GLY A 215 -19.93 4.59 -0.04
C GLY A 215 -20.16 4.44 1.46
N ASP A 216 -20.73 3.31 1.86
CA ASP A 216 -21.08 3.11 3.28
C ASP A 216 -19.99 2.38 4.05
N ARG A 217 -19.12 1.64 3.33
CA ARG A 217 -18.05 0.83 3.92
C ARG A 217 -16.68 1.18 3.33
N PRO A 218 -15.63 1.27 4.15
CA PRO A 218 -14.25 1.47 3.68
C PRO A 218 -13.82 0.52 2.54
N ALA A 219 -14.12 -0.77 2.66
CA ALA A 219 -13.77 -1.77 1.66
C ALA A 219 -14.40 -1.46 0.28
N GLU A 220 -15.68 -1.09 0.25
CA GLU A 220 -16.39 -0.70 -0.98
C GLU A 220 -15.71 0.51 -1.65
N ILE A 221 -15.32 1.50 -0.85
CA ILE A 221 -14.69 2.73 -1.34
C ILE A 221 -13.31 2.43 -1.96
N VAL A 222 -12.49 1.62 -1.30
CA VAL A 222 -11.16 1.23 -1.79
C VAL A 222 -11.28 0.32 -3.02
N GLU A 223 -12.25 -0.60 -3.06
CA GLU A 223 -12.54 -1.44 -4.24
C GLU A 223 -12.96 -0.60 -5.45
N ALA A 224 -13.83 0.39 -5.26
CA ALA A 224 -14.25 1.32 -6.30
C ALA A 224 -13.06 2.14 -6.82
N TYR A 225 -12.19 2.61 -5.92
CA TYR A 225 -10.95 3.30 -6.29
C TYR A 225 -10.02 2.39 -7.12
N MET A 226 -9.85 1.13 -6.73
CA MET A 226 -9.04 0.18 -7.51
C MET A 226 -9.69 -0.21 -8.83
N ALA A 227 -11.02 -0.16 -8.95
CA ALA A 227 -11.73 -0.41 -10.21
C ALA A 227 -11.39 0.67 -11.26
N VAL A 228 -11.12 1.92 -10.85
CA VAL A 228 -10.79 3.02 -11.76
C VAL A 228 -9.28 3.23 -11.98
N THR A 229 -8.45 2.78 -11.02
CA THR A 229 -6.98 2.96 -11.07
C THR A 229 -6.20 1.69 -11.45
N GLY A 230 -6.80 0.52 -11.26
CA GLY A 230 -6.26 -0.81 -11.55
C GLY A 230 -6.08 -1.66 -10.28
N LYS A 231 -6.27 -2.97 -10.43
CA LYS A 231 -6.04 -3.96 -9.37
C LYS A 231 -4.59 -4.46 -9.40
N PRO A 232 -3.97 -4.79 -8.26
CA PRO A 232 -2.70 -5.50 -8.24
C PRO A 232 -2.83 -6.85 -8.95
N PRO A 233 -1.75 -7.35 -9.59
CA PRO A 233 -1.69 -8.72 -10.06
C PRO A 233 -1.70 -9.69 -8.87
N MET A 234 -1.78 -10.99 -9.13
CA MET A 234 -1.61 -11.98 -8.07
C MET A 234 -0.14 -12.04 -7.64
N MET A 235 0.13 -11.99 -6.33
CA MET A 235 1.47 -12.12 -5.77
C MET A 235 2.05 -13.51 -6.10
N PRO A 236 3.29 -13.61 -6.60
CA PRO A 236 3.93 -14.92 -6.78
C PRO A 236 4.21 -15.56 -5.42
N GLU A 237 4.24 -16.90 -5.37
CA GLU A 237 4.40 -17.65 -4.12
C GLU A 237 5.68 -17.28 -3.34
N TYR A 238 6.81 -17.13 -4.02
CA TYR A 238 8.08 -16.69 -3.41
C TYR A 238 7.96 -15.29 -2.78
N GLY A 239 7.00 -14.48 -3.21
CA GLY A 239 6.73 -13.16 -2.66
C GLY A 239 6.15 -13.19 -1.25
N LEU A 240 5.55 -14.32 -0.85
CA LEU A 240 4.93 -14.55 0.46
C LEU A 240 5.91 -15.15 1.48
N GLY A 241 7.11 -15.50 1.03
CA GLY A 241 8.15 -16.09 1.85
C GLY A 241 9.06 -15.07 2.54
N PHE A 242 10.18 -15.55 3.08
CA PHE A 242 11.18 -14.69 3.72
C PHE A 242 12.20 -14.14 2.72
N TRP A 243 12.45 -12.83 2.78
CA TRP A 243 13.37 -12.12 1.90
C TRP A 243 14.61 -11.66 2.66
N GLN A 244 15.78 -12.21 2.31
CA GLN A 244 17.08 -11.85 2.90
C GLN A 244 17.78 -10.77 2.05
N CYS A 245 18.18 -9.68 2.71
CA CYS A 245 18.98 -8.62 2.13
C CYS A 245 19.85 -7.92 3.19
N LYS A 246 20.87 -7.18 2.74
CA LYS A 246 21.61 -6.20 3.52
C LYS A 246 22.30 -5.22 2.59
N LEU A 247 22.79 -4.11 3.13
CA LEU A 247 23.73 -3.23 2.46
C LEU A 247 25.15 -3.55 2.94
N ARG A 248 25.98 -4.29 2.18
CA ARG A 248 25.65 -5.07 0.98
C ARG A 248 26.49 -6.34 0.90
N TYR A 249 26.00 -7.36 0.20
CA TYR A 249 26.86 -8.48 -0.18
C TYR A 249 27.89 -8.00 -1.21
N GLU A 250 29.18 -8.10 -0.88
CA GLU A 250 30.27 -7.50 -1.67
C GLU A 250 30.85 -8.45 -2.72
N SER A 251 30.43 -9.72 -2.72
CA SER A 251 30.84 -10.70 -3.73
C SER A 251 29.80 -11.78 -3.96
N GLN A 252 29.89 -12.48 -5.09
CA GLN A 252 29.01 -13.61 -5.39
C GLN A 252 29.14 -14.73 -4.36
N GLU A 253 30.37 -15.03 -3.91
CA GLU A 253 30.62 -16.09 -2.93
C GLU A 253 30.10 -15.72 -1.54
N GLU A 254 30.17 -14.44 -1.14
CA GLU A 254 29.56 -14.01 0.12
C GLU A 254 28.04 -14.26 0.12
N LEU A 255 27.36 -13.87 -0.96
CA LEU A 255 25.92 -14.09 -1.08
C LEU A 255 25.57 -15.58 -1.12
N LEU A 256 26.31 -16.38 -1.90
CA LEU A 256 26.10 -17.84 -1.96
C LEU A 256 26.38 -18.52 -0.62
N ARG A 257 27.39 -18.07 0.13
CA ARG A 257 27.65 -18.57 1.49
C ARG A 257 26.46 -18.33 2.40
N VAL A 258 25.84 -17.15 2.36
CA VAL A 258 24.63 -16.85 3.14
C VAL A 258 23.47 -17.74 2.71
N ALA A 259 23.22 -17.90 1.41
CA ALA A 259 22.17 -18.78 0.89
C ALA A 259 22.35 -20.24 1.32
N ARG A 260 23.59 -20.76 1.24
CA ARG A 260 23.95 -22.11 1.71
C ARG A 260 23.78 -22.24 3.22
N GLU A 261 24.14 -21.22 3.99
CA GLU A 261 24.01 -21.21 5.45
C GLU A 261 22.53 -21.28 5.89
N TYR A 262 21.64 -20.54 5.23
CA TYR A 262 20.20 -20.67 5.43
C TYR A 262 19.72 -22.11 5.22
N ARG A 263 20.18 -22.77 4.15
CA ARG A 263 19.84 -24.17 3.86
C ARG A 263 20.46 -25.15 4.84
N GLN A 264 21.71 -24.94 5.25
CA GLN A 264 22.40 -25.73 6.27
C GLN A 264 21.67 -25.67 7.62
N ARG A 265 21.14 -24.50 7.99
CA ARG A 265 20.36 -24.29 9.22
C ARG A 265 18.89 -24.69 9.10
N GLN A 266 18.47 -25.16 7.93
CA GLN A 266 17.07 -25.50 7.62
C GLN A 266 16.11 -24.32 7.86
N LEU A 267 16.58 -23.10 7.57
CA LEU A 267 15.78 -21.89 7.70
C LEU A 267 15.05 -21.56 6.39
N PRO A 268 13.80 -21.09 6.46
CA PRO A 268 13.06 -20.59 5.31
C PRO A 268 13.74 -19.37 4.68
N ILE A 269 13.86 -19.40 3.35
CA ILE A 269 14.34 -18.30 2.52
C ILE A 269 13.81 -18.51 1.11
N ASP A 270 13.22 -17.47 0.54
CA ASP A 270 12.59 -17.49 -0.78
C ASP A 270 13.21 -16.49 -1.73
N VAL A 271 13.63 -15.34 -1.21
CA VAL A 271 14.31 -14.31 -2.01
C VAL A 271 15.62 -13.93 -1.34
N ILE A 272 16.69 -13.84 -2.12
CA ILE A 272 17.95 -13.20 -1.72
C ILE A 272 18.29 -12.08 -2.69
N VAL A 273 18.85 -10.98 -2.17
CA VAL A 273 18.96 -9.73 -2.92
C VAL A 273 20.42 -9.31 -3.10
N VAL A 274 20.79 -8.93 -4.32
CA VAL A 274 22.02 -8.17 -4.62
C VAL A 274 21.68 -6.68 -4.64
N ASP A 275 22.27 -5.95 -3.71
CA ASP A 275 22.11 -4.49 -3.58
C ASP A 275 22.89 -3.70 -4.65
N PHE A 276 22.82 -2.37 -4.62
CA PHE A 276 23.43 -1.40 -5.52
C PHE A 276 24.95 -1.56 -5.77
N PHE A 277 25.46 -0.80 -6.74
CA PHE A 277 26.82 -0.86 -7.34
C PHE A 277 27.12 -2.05 -8.26
N ILE A 278 26.08 -2.76 -8.73
CA ILE A 278 26.24 -3.80 -9.75
C ILE A 278 26.91 -3.19 -11.00
N GLY A 279 28.08 -3.70 -11.37
CA GLY A 279 28.85 -3.26 -12.54
C GLY A 279 29.73 -2.01 -12.35
N GLN A 280 29.73 -1.35 -11.19
CA GLN A 280 30.53 -0.13 -10.95
C GLN A 280 31.78 -0.35 -10.07
N CYS A 281 31.81 -1.39 -9.23
CA CYS A 281 32.99 -1.73 -8.44
C CYS A 281 33.97 -2.61 -9.25
N LYS A 282 34.95 -2.00 -9.92
CA LYS A 282 36.11 -2.76 -10.44
C LYS A 282 37.09 -3.17 -9.33
N GLU A 283 37.10 -2.45 -8.21
CA GLU A 283 38.09 -2.63 -7.14
C GLU A 283 37.72 -3.75 -6.14
N ASN A 284 36.42 -4.09 -5.99
CA ASN A 284 35.94 -5.09 -5.02
C ASN A 284 35.38 -6.39 -5.67
N GLY A 285 35.62 -6.61 -6.97
CA GLY A 285 35.11 -7.77 -7.71
C GLY A 285 33.77 -7.53 -8.42
N ASN A 286 33.45 -8.38 -9.40
CA ASN A 286 32.26 -8.21 -10.23
C ASN A 286 30.99 -8.69 -9.51
N LEU A 287 30.19 -7.73 -9.03
CA LEU A 287 28.88 -7.96 -8.41
C LEU A 287 27.80 -8.39 -9.39
N THR A 288 28.06 -8.31 -10.70
CA THR A 288 27.12 -8.80 -11.72
C THR A 288 26.94 -10.30 -11.56
N PRO A 289 25.72 -10.80 -11.29
CA PRO A 289 25.52 -12.22 -11.07
C PRO A 289 25.95 -13.07 -12.25
N SER A 290 26.71 -14.13 -11.98
CA SER A 290 27.07 -15.12 -13.00
C SER A 290 25.92 -16.11 -13.23
N ILE A 291 25.88 -16.75 -14.40
CA ILE A 291 24.93 -17.84 -14.68
C ILE A 291 25.06 -18.96 -13.63
N GLY A 292 26.29 -19.26 -13.19
CA GLY A 292 26.54 -20.27 -12.14
C GLY A 292 25.87 -19.90 -10.81
N GLN A 293 26.02 -18.66 -10.35
CA GLN A 293 25.36 -18.17 -9.14
C GLN A 293 23.84 -18.28 -9.24
N ILE A 294 23.27 -17.86 -10.38
CA ILE A 294 21.82 -17.93 -10.62
C ILE A 294 21.32 -19.37 -10.58
N LEU A 295 22.01 -20.29 -11.25
CA LEU A 295 21.62 -21.71 -11.29
C LEU A 295 21.74 -22.37 -9.92
N GLU A 296 22.75 -22.01 -9.13
CA GLU A 296 22.90 -22.54 -7.77
C GLU A 296 21.80 -22.03 -6.84
N LEU A 297 21.47 -20.73 -6.86
CA LEU A 297 20.35 -20.22 -6.06
C LEU A 297 19.03 -20.90 -6.44
N LYS A 298 18.80 -21.15 -7.73
CA LYS A 298 17.65 -21.93 -8.20
C LYS A 298 17.65 -23.37 -7.72
N SER A 299 18.81 -24.05 -7.68
CA SER A 299 18.86 -25.42 -7.14
C SER A 299 18.61 -25.46 -5.64
N LEU A 300 18.86 -24.35 -4.94
CA LEU A 300 18.45 -24.15 -3.55
C LEU A 300 16.99 -23.68 -3.42
N GLY A 301 16.24 -23.46 -4.50
CA GLY A 301 14.87 -22.95 -4.44
C GLY A 301 14.79 -21.51 -3.92
N ILE A 302 15.76 -20.66 -4.27
CA ILE A 302 15.83 -19.25 -3.86
C ILE A 302 15.83 -18.37 -5.12
N GLU A 303 14.92 -17.40 -5.17
CA GLU A 303 14.88 -16.40 -6.22
C GLU A 303 15.90 -15.29 -5.96
N LEU A 304 16.60 -14.88 -7.01
CA LEU A 304 17.58 -13.80 -6.96
C LEU A 304 16.94 -12.48 -7.40
N MET A 305 16.92 -11.49 -6.52
CA MET A 305 16.57 -10.11 -6.85
C MET A 305 17.81 -9.26 -7.03
N VAL A 306 17.79 -8.35 -8.02
CA VAL A 306 18.90 -7.42 -8.29
C VAL A 306 18.43 -5.98 -8.22
N SER A 307 19.24 -5.13 -7.57
CA SER A 307 19.04 -3.69 -7.51
C SER A 307 19.26 -3.03 -8.87
N ILE A 308 18.33 -2.16 -9.24
CA ILE A 308 18.36 -1.32 -10.42
C ILE A 308 18.17 0.12 -9.97
N TRP A 309 19.18 0.94 -10.24
CA TRP A 309 19.10 2.39 -10.07
C TRP A 309 18.73 3.05 -11.40
N PRO A 310 17.87 4.08 -11.39
CA PRO A 310 17.51 4.84 -12.58
C PRO A 310 18.59 5.86 -12.98
N THR A 311 19.72 5.91 -12.26
CA THR A 311 20.81 6.84 -12.51
C THR A 311 21.69 6.39 -13.68
N VAL A 312 22.14 7.38 -14.45
CA VAL A 312 23.07 7.22 -15.57
C VAL A 312 24.24 8.18 -15.36
N ASP A 313 25.39 7.62 -14.99
CA ASP A 313 26.63 8.38 -14.83
C ASP A 313 27.12 8.91 -16.18
N LYS A 314 27.66 10.14 -16.20
CA LYS A 314 28.25 10.77 -17.39
C LYS A 314 29.38 9.97 -18.05
N ARG A 315 30.04 9.10 -17.29
CA ARG A 315 31.11 8.20 -17.74
C ARG A 315 30.58 6.90 -18.35
N SER A 316 29.29 6.61 -18.20
CA SER A 316 28.66 5.40 -18.74
C SER A 316 28.69 5.39 -20.27
N GLU A 317 28.91 4.22 -20.86
CA GLU A 317 28.83 4.03 -22.31
C GLU A 317 27.42 4.36 -22.87
N ASN A 318 26.39 4.23 -22.03
CA ASN A 318 25.01 4.53 -22.43
C ASN A 318 24.69 6.03 -22.39
N PHE A 319 25.51 6.85 -21.71
CA PHE A 319 25.17 8.25 -21.44
C PHE A 319 25.05 9.07 -22.73
N SER A 320 26.04 9.00 -23.62
CA SER A 320 26.04 9.77 -24.87
C SER A 320 24.84 9.44 -25.75
N GLU A 321 24.52 8.16 -25.92
CA GLU A 321 23.36 7.72 -26.70
C GLU A 321 22.04 8.21 -26.09
N MET A 322 21.90 8.12 -24.76
CA MET A 322 20.70 8.60 -24.07
C MET A 322 20.56 10.12 -24.12
N VAL A 323 21.67 10.87 -24.13
CA VAL A 323 21.66 12.32 -24.36
C VAL A 323 21.22 12.64 -25.78
N GLU A 324 21.80 11.98 -26.79
CA GLU A 324 21.47 12.18 -28.21
C GLU A 324 20.00 11.90 -28.50
N LYS A 325 19.43 10.88 -27.85
CA LYS A 325 18.02 10.48 -27.99
C LYS A 325 17.06 11.23 -27.05
N GLY A 326 17.56 12.06 -26.14
CA GLY A 326 16.73 12.80 -25.19
C GLY A 326 16.01 11.91 -24.16
N LEU A 327 16.68 10.88 -23.66
CA LEU A 327 16.11 9.85 -22.75
C LEU A 327 16.36 10.12 -21.26
N LEU A 328 17.00 11.25 -20.92
CA LEU A 328 17.37 11.62 -19.56
C LEU A 328 16.59 12.85 -19.08
N ILE A 329 16.31 12.88 -17.78
CA ILE A 329 15.82 14.08 -17.09
C ILE A 329 16.82 15.22 -17.31
N ARG A 330 16.29 16.44 -17.40
CA ARG A 330 17.06 17.66 -17.62
C ARG A 330 17.00 18.56 -16.40
N THR A 331 18.08 19.28 -16.16
CA THR A 331 18.07 20.45 -15.29
C THR A 331 17.71 21.70 -16.10
N GLU A 332 16.89 22.57 -15.53
CA GLU A 332 16.49 23.85 -16.11
C GLU A 332 17.61 24.88 -16.03
N ARG A 333 18.38 24.84 -14.95
CA ARG A 333 19.49 25.75 -14.63
C ARG A 333 20.64 24.97 -14.03
N GLY A 334 21.82 25.58 -14.03
CA GLY A 334 23.02 25.04 -13.41
C GLY A 334 23.66 23.89 -14.18
N ILE A 335 24.47 23.09 -13.47
CA ILE A 335 25.16 21.94 -14.05
C ILE A 335 24.14 20.85 -14.34
N ARG A 336 24.28 20.18 -15.48
CA ARG A 336 23.43 19.05 -15.87
C ARG A 336 23.78 17.80 -15.04
N THR A 337 23.31 17.76 -13.81
CA THR A 337 23.44 16.67 -12.85
C THR A 337 22.23 16.71 -11.92
N SER A 338 21.66 15.56 -11.58
CA SER A 338 20.49 15.46 -10.69
C SER A 338 20.80 14.77 -9.37
N PHE A 339 21.83 13.91 -9.38
CA PHE A 339 22.30 13.19 -8.21
C PHE A 339 23.82 13.00 -8.30
N ASP A 340 24.53 13.21 -7.19
CA ASP A 340 26.00 13.29 -7.14
C ASP A 340 26.70 12.22 -6.27
N PHE A 341 25.99 11.14 -5.95
CA PHE A 341 26.54 10.00 -5.20
C PHE A 341 27.47 9.13 -6.06
N GLU A 342 28.75 9.04 -5.68
CA GLU A 342 29.83 8.28 -6.36
C GLU A 342 30.05 8.62 -7.86
N GLY A 343 29.45 9.72 -8.33
CA GLY A 343 29.48 10.11 -9.72
C GLY A 343 28.52 11.24 -10.05
N GLN A 344 28.71 11.89 -11.20
CA GLN A 344 27.75 12.87 -11.69
C GLN A 344 26.70 12.17 -12.55
N THR A 345 25.51 12.00 -11.99
CA THR A 345 24.47 11.20 -12.64
C THR A 345 23.26 12.03 -13.05
N LEU A 346 22.55 11.53 -14.06
CA LEU A 346 21.20 11.96 -14.41
C LEU A 346 20.26 10.76 -14.32
N TYR A 347 19.04 11.00 -13.87
CA TYR A 347 17.98 10.00 -13.95
C TYR A 347 17.51 9.82 -15.40
N TYR A 348 17.25 8.59 -15.80
CA TYR A 348 16.51 8.36 -17.04
C TYR A 348 15.06 8.83 -16.88
N ASP A 349 14.46 9.27 -17.97
CA ASP A 349 13.13 9.88 -17.95
C ASP A 349 12.03 8.82 -18.09
N THR A 350 11.44 8.36 -16.98
CA THR A 350 10.39 7.34 -17.00
C THR A 350 9.14 7.77 -17.76
N THR A 351 8.91 9.08 -17.89
CA THR A 351 7.76 9.63 -18.61
C THR A 351 7.91 9.58 -20.13
N ASN A 352 9.11 9.26 -20.62
CA ASN A 352 9.42 9.01 -22.02
C ASN A 352 9.38 7.50 -22.31
N SER A 353 8.44 7.07 -23.16
CA SER A 353 8.30 5.65 -23.56
C SER A 353 9.58 5.09 -24.20
N GLN A 354 10.30 5.87 -25.00
CA GLN A 354 11.56 5.43 -25.60
C GLN A 354 12.66 5.20 -24.56
N ALA A 355 12.67 5.99 -23.47
CA ALA A 355 13.63 5.83 -22.39
C ALA A 355 13.33 4.55 -21.60
N ARG A 356 12.04 4.27 -21.34
CA ARG A 356 11.61 3.01 -20.71
C ARG A 356 12.01 1.80 -21.55
N ASP A 357 11.73 1.82 -22.85
CA ASP A 357 12.10 0.72 -23.76
C ASP A 357 13.62 0.52 -23.81
N PHE A 358 14.40 1.62 -23.82
CA PHE A 358 15.87 1.56 -23.78
C PHE A 358 16.39 0.90 -22.50
N VAL A 359 15.93 1.36 -21.34
CA VAL A 359 16.37 0.83 -20.04
C VAL A 359 15.95 -0.63 -19.89
N TRP A 360 14.70 -0.97 -20.23
CA TRP A 360 14.23 -2.35 -20.20
C TRP A 360 15.07 -3.26 -21.11
N ALA A 361 15.41 -2.82 -22.33
CA ALA A 361 16.26 -3.63 -23.22
C ALA A 361 17.62 -3.96 -22.58
N LYS A 362 18.26 -2.97 -21.94
CA LYS A 362 19.54 -3.17 -21.23
C LYS A 362 19.39 -4.12 -20.05
N VAL A 363 18.35 -3.96 -19.24
CA VAL A 363 18.07 -4.87 -18.12
C VAL A 363 17.77 -6.28 -18.61
N LYS A 364 16.99 -6.40 -19.68
CA LYS A 364 16.60 -7.68 -20.25
C LYS A 364 17.83 -8.46 -20.72
N ASP A 365 18.72 -7.81 -21.44
CA ASP A 365 19.88 -8.46 -22.04
C ASP A 365 20.93 -8.86 -20.97
N ASN A 366 21.05 -8.08 -19.89
CA ASN A 366 22.04 -8.34 -18.84
C ASN A 366 21.54 -9.24 -17.70
N TYR A 367 20.24 -9.23 -17.40
CA TYR A 367 19.68 -9.92 -16.22
C TYR A 367 18.53 -10.85 -16.59
N TYR A 368 17.47 -10.34 -17.22
CA TYR A 368 16.25 -11.11 -17.44
C TYR A 368 16.47 -12.36 -18.29
N SER A 369 17.29 -12.23 -19.33
CA SER A 369 17.64 -13.31 -20.26
C SER A 369 18.55 -14.37 -19.62
N HIS A 370 19.22 -14.04 -18.52
CA HIS A 370 20.05 -14.95 -17.73
C HIS A 370 19.26 -15.65 -16.61
N GLY A 371 17.96 -15.38 -16.49
CA GLY A 371 17.05 -16.11 -15.62
C GLY A 371 16.66 -15.39 -14.33
N ILE A 372 17.12 -14.15 -14.10
CA ILE A 372 16.66 -13.27 -13.02
C ILE A 372 15.27 -12.72 -13.37
N LYS A 373 14.30 -12.85 -12.46
CA LYS A 373 12.90 -12.47 -12.72
C LYS A 373 12.35 -11.43 -11.75
N THR A 374 13.14 -11.01 -10.77
CA THR A 374 12.75 -10.05 -9.73
C THR A 374 13.72 -8.88 -9.71
N PHE A 375 13.19 -7.66 -9.66
CA PHE A 375 14.00 -6.44 -9.64
C PHE A 375 13.67 -5.57 -8.43
N TRP A 376 14.71 -5.03 -7.83
CA TRP A 376 14.61 -3.97 -6.84
C TRP A 376 14.83 -2.64 -7.55
N LEU A 377 13.74 -1.94 -7.82
CA LEU A 377 13.70 -0.64 -8.49
C LEU A 377 13.87 0.45 -7.43
N ASP A 378 15.13 0.61 -7.02
CA ASP A 378 15.52 1.56 -5.99
C ASP A 378 15.57 3.00 -6.54
N GLN A 379 15.63 4.00 -5.66
CA GLN A 379 15.77 5.40 -6.05
C GLN A 379 14.59 5.89 -6.92
N ALA A 380 13.38 5.45 -6.57
CA ALA A 380 12.20 5.50 -7.42
C ALA A 380 11.43 6.84 -7.41
N GLU A 381 11.79 7.79 -6.55
CA GLU A 381 11.10 9.07 -6.39
C GLU A 381 11.16 9.98 -7.63
N PRO A 382 12.35 10.28 -8.24
CA PRO A 382 13.72 9.86 -7.90
C PRO A 382 14.44 10.78 -6.88
N GLU A 383 15.44 10.28 -6.18
CA GLU A 383 16.16 11.02 -5.12
C GLU A 383 17.10 12.07 -5.70
N PHE A 384 16.66 13.31 -5.71
CA PHE A 384 17.53 14.42 -6.11
C PHE A 384 18.48 14.81 -4.99
N SER A 385 19.73 15.15 -5.31
CA SER A 385 20.66 15.72 -4.30
C SER A 385 20.10 17.00 -3.69
N ALA A 386 19.32 17.76 -4.47
CA ALA A 386 18.49 18.85 -4.01
C ALA A 386 17.09 18.69 -4.61
N TYR A 387 16.06 18.62 -3.77
CA TYR A 387 14.65 18.50 -4.15
C TYR A 387 14.05 19.83 -4.67
N ASP A 388 14.80 20.54 -5.50
CA ASP A 388 14.38 21.76 -6.20
C ASP A 388 13.55 21.38 -7.42
N PHE A 389 12.30 20.96 -7.20
CA PHE A 389 11.43 20.40 -8.25
C PHE A 389 11.20 21.37 -9.43
N ASP A 390 11.36 22.67 -9.24
CA ASP A 390 11.29 23.69 -10.30
C ASP A 390 12.49 23.65 -11.25
N ASN A 391 13.60 23.06 -10.81
CA ASN A 391 14.83 22.95 -11.58
C ASN A 391 14.91 21.67 -12.43
N TYR A 392 13.93 20.76 -12.35
CA TYR A 392 13.93 19.52 -13.14
C TYR A 392 12.83 19.49 -14.19
N ARG A 393 13.12 18.90 -15.35
CA ARG A 393 12.16 18.72 -16.45
C ARG A 393 12.20 17.32 -17.01
N TYR A 394 11.01 16.73 -17.12
CA TYR A 394 10.73 15.44 -17.74
C TYR A 394 10.21 15.66 -19.18
N HIS A 395 9.97 14.57 -19.90
CA HIS A 395 9.45 14.56 -21.25
C HIS A 395 8.01 15.07 -21.28
N GLN A 396 7.20 14.68 -20.29
CA GLN A 396 5.80 15.12 -20.16
C GLN A 396 5.64 16.56 -19.62
N GLY A 397 6.70 17.18 -19.06
CA GLY A 397 6.62 18.55 -18.54
C GLY A 397 7.65 18.87 -17.45
N PRO A 398 7.60 20.09 -16.88
CA PRO A 398 8.37 20.43 -15.68
C PRO A 398 8.02 19.50 -14.52
N ALA A 399 8.97 19.16 -13.66
CA ALA A 399 8.71 18.29 -12.51
C ALA A 399 7.68 18.91 -11.54
N LEU A 400 7.60 20.24 -11.41
CA LEU A 400 6.49 20.89 -10.69
C LEU A 400 5.09 20.49 -11.18
N LYS A 401 4.93 20.14 -12.46
CA LYS A 401 3.63 19.81 -13.08
C LYS A 401 3.34 18.32 -13.13
N VAL A 402 4.37 17.50 -13.30
CA VAL A 402 4.21 16.06 -13.55
C VAL A 402 5.07 15.17 -12.66
N GLY A 403 5.79 15.75 -11.69
CA GLY A 403 6.83 15.10 -10.89
C GLY A 403 6.38 13.79 -10.27
N ASN A 404 5.17 13.78 -9.72
CA ASN A 404 4.68 12.66 -8.94
C ASN A 404 4.38 11.40 -9.78
N ILE A 405 4.31 11.49 -11.12
CA ILE A 405 4.06 10.32 -11.97
C ILE A 405 5.29 9.40 -12.11
N TYR A 406 6.49 9.89 -11.78
CA TYR A 406 7.75 9.21 -12.06
C TYR A 406 7.82 7.75 -11.54
N PRO A 407 7.54 7.46 -10.25
CA PRO A 407 7.64 6.09 -9.72
C PRO A 407 6.67 5.10 -10.39
N ARG A 408 5.45 5.56 -10.74
CA ARG A 408 4.47 4.72 -11.45
C ARG A 408 4.99 4.32 -12.83
N GLU A 409 5.57 5.27 -13.56
CA GLU A 409 6.14 4.98 -14.87
C GLU A 409 7.45 4.19 -14.78
N TYR A 410 8.17 4.26 -13.66
CA TYR A 410 9.29 3.37 -13.37
C TYR A 410 8.82 1.92 -13.20
N ALA A 411 7.81 1.68 -12.37
CA ALA A 411 7.18 0.35 -12.22
C ALA A 411 6.71 -0.19 -13.57
N ARG A 412 6.04 0.68 -14.36
CA ARG A 412 5.52 0.35 -15.69
C ARG A 412 6.62 -0.12 -16.65
N THR A 413 7.82 0.48 -16.62
CA THR A 413 8.96 0.05 -17.46
C THR A 413 9.21 -1.45 -17.35
N PHE A 414 9.28 -1.95 -16.12
CA PHE A 414 9.66 -3.33 -15.84
C PHE A 414 8.48 -4.26 -15.99
N TYR A 415 7.31 -3.88 -15.45
CA TYR A 415 6.11 -4.70 -15.56
C TYR A 415 5.73 -4.96 -17.03
N GLU A 416 5.56 -3.90 -17.84
CA GLU A 416 5.23 -4.07 -19.26
C GLU A 416 6.38 -4.74 -20.02
N GLY A 417 7.63 -4.44 -19.69
CA GLY A 417 8.80 -5.07 -20.28
C GLY A 417 8.79 -6.59 -20.11
N MET A 418 8.57 -7.06 -18.89
CA MET A 418 8.47 -8.49 -18.54
C MET A 418 7.26 -9.15 -19.20
N LYS A 419 6.09 -8.50 -19.19
CA LYS A 419 4.88 -8.99 -19.87
C LYS A 419 5.09 -9.16 -21.38
N LYS A 420 5.72 -8.18 -22.05
CA LYS A 420 5.96 -8.19 -23.51
C LYS A 420 6.78 -9.39 -23.98
N VAL A 421 7.63 -9.95 -23.13
CA VAL A 421 8.47 -11.11 -23.45
C VAL A 421 7.93 -12.43 -22.92
N GLY A 422 6.63 -12.50 -22.61
CA GLY A 422 5.97 -13.70 -22.13
C GLY A 422 6.27 -14.03 -20.67
N GLY A 423 6.59 -13.01 -19.85
CA GLY A 423 6.70 -13.17 -18.40
C GLY A 423 5.37 -13.52 -17.74
N SER A 424 5.47 -14.06 -16.52
CA SER A 424 4.31 -14.45 -15.68
C SER A 424 3.28 -13.34 -15.53
N ASP A 425 2.04 -13.70 -15.23
CA ASP A 425 1.01 -12.76 -14.76
C ASP A 425 1.25 -12.30 -13.31
N SER A 426 2.01 -13.08 -12.54
CA SER A 426 2.39 -12.80 -11.15
C SER A 426 3.75 -12.12 -11.07
N ILE A 427 3.85 -10.86 -11.52
CA ILE A 427 5.07 -10.06 -11.44
C ILE A 427 5.07 -9.26 -10.14
N VAL A 428 6.18 -9.31 -9.42
CA VAL A 428 6.48 -8.43 -8.28
C VAL A 428 7.85 -7.78 -8.46
N ASN A 429 7.92 -6.47 -8.25
CA ASN A 429 9.16 -5.72 -8.14
C ASN A 429 9.13 -4.89 -6.86
N LEU A 430 10.28 -4.74 -6.21
CA LEU A 430 10.44 -3.94 -5.00
C LEU A 430 10.67 -2.46 -5.40
N LEU A 431 9.83 -1.52 -4.95
CA LEU A 431 9.87 -0.09 -5.31
C LEU A 431 9.94 0.82 -4.10
N ARG A 432 10.76 1.88 -4.14
CA ARG A 432 10.89 2.80 -2.99
C ARG A 432 9.74 3.79 -2.88
N CYS A 433 9.06 4.01 -3.99
CA CYS A 433 8.06 5.03 -4.14
C CYS A 433 6.97 4.58 -5.13
N ALA A 434 5.80 5.20 -5.01
CA ALA A 434 4.62 4.88 -5.80
C ALA A 434 3.77 6.12 -6.07
N TRP A 435 2.86 6.01 -7.03
CA TRP A 435 1.79 6.99 -7.27
C TRP A 435 0.51 6.25 -7.68
N ILE A 436 -0.56 6.99 -7.94
CA ILE A 436 -1.90 6.47 -8.29
C ILE A 436 -1.82 5.39 -9.39
N GLY A 437 -2.24 4.17 -9.10
CA GLY A 437 -2.25 3.08 -10.07
C GLY A 437 -0.93 2.33 -10.20
N SER A 438 0.08 2.58 -9.35
CA SER A 438 1.31 1.76 -9.29
C SER A 438 1.02 0.29 -8.96
N GLN A 439 -0.03 0.00 -8.17
CA GLN A 439 -0.38 -1.35 -7.73
C GLN A 439 -0.57 -2.34 -8.89
N LYS A 440 -1.14 -1.90 -10.02
CA LYS A 440 -1.36 -2.77 -11.19
C LYS A 440 -0.09 -3.20 -11.92
N TYR A 441 1.03 -2.53 -11.61
CA TYR A 441 2.34 -2.86 -12.16
C TYR A 441 3.18 -3.73 -11.21
N GLY A 442 2.53 -4.43 -10.28
CA GLY A 442 3.19 -5.36 -9.37
C GLY A 442 4.17 -4.68 -8.42
N ALA A 443 3.82 -3.47 -7.96
CA ALA A 443 4.66 -2.66 -7.11
C ALA A 443 4.54 -3.08 -5.63
N LEU A 444 5.54 -3.79 -5.12
CA LEU A 444 5.78 -3.96 -3.69
C LEU A 444 6.55 -2.75 -3.18
N VAL A 445 5.90 -1.87 -2.42
CA VAL A 445 6.53 -0.65 -1.93
C VAL A 445 7.26 -0.91 -0.61
N TRP A 446 8.44 -0.33 -0.39
CA TRP A 446 9.02 -0.27 0.96
C TRP A 446 9.30 1.14 1.43
N SER A 447 9.45 1.26 2.75
CA SER A 447 9.46 2.55 3.43
C SER A 447 10.71 3.43 3.27
N GLY A 448 11.68 3.01 2.46
CA GLY A 448 12.93 3.75 2.24
C GLY A 448 13.84 3.84 3.46
N ASP A 449 14.78 4.77 3.39
CA ASP A 449 16.00 4.78 4.21
C ASP A 449 15.76 5.44 5.58
N ILE A 450 15.09 4.71 6.47
CA ILE A 450 14.70 5.19 7.80
C ILE A 450 15.72 4.85 8.89
N ALA A 451 15.71 5.58 10.01
CA ALA A 451 16.56 5.26 11.15
C ALA A 451 16.13 3.97 11.86
N SER A 452 17.11 3.25 12.41
CA SER A 452 16.90 2.13 13.32
C SER A 452 16.53 2.66 14.71
N SER A 453 15.27 3.07 14.89
CA SER A 453 14.78 3.67 16.14
C SER A 453 13.32 3.34 16.44
N TRP A 454 12.92 3.37 17.71
CA TRP A 454 11.52 3.19 18.12
C TRP A 454 10.54 4.22 17.51
N PRO A 455 10.88 5.53 17.42
CA PRO A 455 10.02 6.47 16.70
C PRO A 455 9.85 6.12 15.22
N SER A 456 10.93 5.71 14.54
CA SER A 456 10.83 5.25 13.15
C SER A 456 9.96 4.01 13.03
N PHE A 457 10.10 3.05 13.94
CA PHE A 457 9.26 1.85 13.98
C PHE A 457 7.76 2.21 14.13
N ARG A 458 7.40 3.11 15.05
CA ARG A 458 6.01 3.59 15.21
C ARG A 458 5.48 4.28 13.95
N ASN A 459 6.28 5.13 13.31
CA ASN A 459 5.89 5.79 12.08
C ASN A 459 5.58 4.79 10.95
N GLN A 460 6.31 3.66 10.91
CA GLN A 460 6.13 2.66 9.87
C GLN A 460 4.78 1.96 9.94
N LEU A 461 4.23 1.77 11.15
CA LEU A 461 2.87 1.24 11.30
C LEU A 461 1.83 2.15 10.65
N ALA A 462 1.85 3.45 10.97
CA ALA A 462 0.94 4.42 10.38
C ALA A 462 1.12 4.55 8.86
N ALA A 463 2.38 4.58 8.40
CA ALA A 463 2.74 4.62 6.99
C ALA A 463 2.21 3.40 6.20
N GLY A 464 2.40 2.18 6.72
CA GLY A 464 1.95 0.96 6.06
C GLY A 464 0.42 0.87 5.95
N LEU A 465 -0.29 1.23 7.03
CA LEU A 465 -1.75 1.25 7.04
C LEU A 465 -2.31 2.29 6.06
N ASN A 466 -1.74 3.50 6.05
CA ASN A 466 -2.13 4.56 5.10
C ASN A 466 -1.81 4.18 3.64
N MET A 467 -0.70 3.48 3.38
CA MET A 467 -0.40 2.92 2.06
C MET A 467 -1.44 1.88 1.61
N GLY A 468 -1.84 0.98 2.50
CA GLY A 468 -2.90 0.00 2.25
C GLY A 468 -4.22 0.67 1.88
N MET A 469 -4.65 1.67 2.67
CA MET A 469 -5.86 2.46 2.40
C MET A 469 -5.76 3.30 1.13
N ALA A 470 -4.55 3.70 0.72
CA ALA A 470 -4.28 4.35 -0.56
C ALA A 470 -4.28 3.38 -1.76
N GLY A 471 -4.65 2.11 -1.56
CA GLY A 471 -4.80 1.07 -2.58
C GLY A 471 -3.50 0.41 -3.02
N LEU A 472 -2.44 0.48 -2.19
CA LEU A 472 -1.16 -0.18 -2.39
C LEU A 472 -1.02 -1.31 -1.33
N PRO A 473 -1.62 -2.49 -1.55
CA PRO A 473 -1.64 -3.57 -0.57
C PRO A 473 -0.30 -4.28 -0.41
N TRP A 474 0.61 -4.15 -1.37
CA TRP A 474 1.94 -4.73 -1.31
C TRP A 474 2.90 -3.71 -0.73
N TRP A 475 3.17 -3.86 0.57
CA TRP A 475 4.00 -2.93 1.31
C TRP A 475 4.87 -3.68 2.33
N THR A 476 6.08 -3.17 2.61
CA THR A 476 7.01 -3.74 3.60
C THR A 476 7.94 -2.65 4.16
N THR A 477 8.75 -2.99 5.16
CA THR A 477 9.86 -2.17 5.63
C THR A 477 11.21 -2.89 5.47
N ASP A 478 12.28 -2.21 5.82
CA ASP A 478 13.52 -2.83 6.27
C ASP A 478 13.32 -3.28 7.73
N ILE A 479 13.28 -4.59 8.02
CA ILE A 479 13.17 -5.07 9.40
C ILE A 479 14.39 -4.58 10.21
N GLY A 480 14.12 -3.82 11.28
CA GLY A 480 15.11 -3.14 12.12
C GLY A 480 15.43 -1.70 11.69
N GLY A 481 14.81 -1.17 10.63
CA GLY A 481 15.17 0.12 10.03
C GLY A 481 16.41 0.01 9.14
N PHE A 482 16.81 1.10 8.48
CA PHE A 482 17.92 1.10 7.53
C PHE A 482 19.23 1.55 8.20
N HIS A 483 19.26 2.73 8.81
CA HIS A 483 20.50 3.35 9.31
C HIS A 483 20.73 3.18 10.81
N GLY A 484 22.00 3.01 11.21
CA GLY A 484 22.46 3.25 12.59
C GLY A 484 22.26 2.11 13.59
N GLY A 485 21.78 0.94 13.16
CA GLY A 485 21.61 -0.24 14.01
C GLY A 485 22.88 -1.08 14.08
N ASP A 486 23.39 -1.34 15.29
CA ASP A 486 24.54 -2.21 15.56
C ASP A 486 24.08 -3.56 16.14
N PRO A 487 24.23 -4.70 15.43
CA PRO A 487 23.79 -6.01 15.91
C PRO A 487 24.34 -6.44 17.27
N GLU A 488 25.47 -5.88 17.73
CA GLU A 488 26.05 -6.15 19.05
C GLU A 488 25.42 -5.30 20.16
N ASP A 489 24.80 -4.16 19.83
CA ASP A 489 24.09 -3.32 20.79
C ASP A 489 22.80 -4.00 21.28
N SER A 490 22.62 -4.10 22.60
CA SER A 490 21.46 -4.76 23.18
C SER A 490 20.16 -3.98 22.95
N GLY A 491 20.21 -2.65 22.93
CA GLY A 491 19.04 -1.81 22.68
C GLY A 491 18.55 -1.95 21.24
N PHE A 492 19.46 -2.00 20.28
CA PHE A 492 19.12 -2.30 18.89
C PHE A 492 18.62 -3.73 18.70
N ARG A 493 19.20 -4.72 19.37
CA ARG A 493 18.70 -6.11 19.30
C ARG A 493 17.25 -6.23 19.76
N GLU A 494 16.86 -5.52 20.82
CA GLU A 494 15.47 -5.49 21.26
C GLU A 494 14.55 -4.88 20.17
N LEU A 495 14.92 -3.72 19.63
CA LEU A 495 14.18 -3.09 18.53
C LEU A 495 14.07 -4.03 17.32
N PHE A 496 15.17 -4.65 16.93
CA PHE A 496 15.24 -5.60 15.82
C PHE A 496 14.28 -6.78 16.04
N ILE A 497 14.28 -7.39 17.24
CA ILE A 497 13.37 -8.49 17.57
C ILE A 497 11.90 -8.05 17.42
N ARG A 498 11.52 -6.89 17.97
CA ARG A 498 10.13 -6.39 17.85
C ARG A 498 9.74 -6.10 16.41
N TRP A 499 10.67 -5.53 15.64
CA TRP A 499 10.45 -5.26 14.23
C TRP A 499 10.35 -6.56 13.42
N PHE A 500 11.14 -7.58 13.76
CA PHE A 500 11.10 -8.89 13.10
C PHE A 500 9.79 -9.61 13.38
N GLN A 501 9.31 -9.54 14.63
CA GLN A 501 7.98 -10.02 15.03
C GLN A 501 6.89 -9.34 14.20
N TRP A 502 6.87 -8.01 14.14
CA TRP A 502 5.92 -7.27 13.32
C TRP A 502 6.02 -7.59 11.82
N GLY A 503 7.25 -7.71 11.30
CA GLY A 503 7.51 -8.03 9.90
C GLY A 503 6.94 -9.38 9.45
N ALA A 504 6.76 -10.33 10.36
CA ALA A 504 6.10 -11.61 10.08
C ALA A 504 4.59 -11.46 9.77
N PHE A 505 4.00 -10.32 10.13
CA PHE A 505 2.60 -9.96 9.91
C PHE A 505 2.44 -8.83 8.88
N CYS A 506 3.54 -8.37 8.28
CA CYS A 506 3.49 -7.44 7.15
C CYS A 506 3.19 -8.20 5.84
N PRO A 507 2.67 -7.52 4.80
CA PRO A 507 2.38 -8.16 3.51
C PRO A 507 3.56 -8.92 2.88
N VAL A 508 4.80 -8.47 3.14
CA VAL A 508 6.03 -9.19 2.82
C VAL A 508 6.99 -9.11 4.00
N MET A 509 7.60 -10.23 4.36
CA MET A 509 8.60 -10.31 5.43
C MET A 509 10.01 -10.13 4.85
N ARG A 510 10.56 -8.92 4.94
CA ARG A 510 11.86 -8.57 4.35
C ARG A 510 12.86 -8.01 5.36
N LEU A 511 14.01 -8.68 5.48
CA LEU A 511 15.15 -8.22 6.25
C LEU A 511 16.14 -7.45 5.37
N HIS A 512 16.43 -6.19 5.73
CA HIS A 512 17.42 -5.34 5.07
C HIS A 512 17.94 -4.28 6.06
N GLY A 513 19.06 -3.63 5.73
CA GLY A 513 19.63 -2.53 6.50
C GLY A 513 21.12 -2.28 6.22
N ASP A 514 21.58 -1.08 6.54
CA ASP A 514 22.97 -0.62 6.56
C ASP A 514 23.47 -0.60 8.00
N ARG A 515 23.94 -1.77 8.46
CA ARG A 515 24.27 -2.03 9.87
C ARG A 515 25.63 -1.47 10.25
N GLU A 516 25.73 -1.02 11.50
CA GLU A 516 26.99 -0.62 12.11
C GLU A 516 27.66 -1.79 12.84
N PRO A 517 28.98 -1.75 13.08
CA PRO A 517 29.93 -0.85 12.43
C PRO A 517 30.10 -1.19 10.95
N LYS A 518 30.15 -0.18 10.08
CA LYS A 518 30.51 -0.40 8.67
C LYS A 518 31.87 -1.12 8.54
N ARG A 519 31.97 -2.02 7.56
CA ARG A 519 33.18 -2.82 7.29
C ARG A 519 34.34 -2.00 6.71
N GLY A 520 34.08 -0.78 6.26
CA GLY A 520 35.06 0.11 5.65
C GLY A 520 34.84 1.58 6.03
N VAL A 521 35.78 2.43 5.62
CA VAL A 521 35.82 3.86 5.97
C VAL A 521 35.14 4.77 4.94
N HIS A 522 34.81 4.25 3.76
CA HIS A 522 34.09 5.00 2.73
C HIS A 522 32.59 5.01 3.02
N THR A 523 31.90 6.08 2.64
CA THR A 523 30.44 6.21 2.80
C THR A 523 29.67 5.08 2.10
N SER A 524 30.21 4.57 0.99
CA SER A 524 29.69 3.45 0.18
C SER A 524 30.18 2.06 0.63
N SER A 525 30.91 1.98 1.75
CA SER A 525 31.32 0.69 2.32
C SER A 525 30.11 -0.10 2.78
N SER A 526 30.18 -1.43 2.66
CA SER A 526 29.18 -2.31 3.25
C SER A 526 29.05 -2.08 4.75
N GLY A 527 27.82 -2.13 5.24
CA GLY A 527 27.50 -2.33 6.65
C GLY A 527 27.94 -3.70 7.17
N ALA A 528 27.68 -3.92 8.47
CA ALA A 528 27.91 -5.16 9.18
C ALA A 528 26.99 -6.30 8.71
N ASP A 529 27.10 -7.46 9.36
CA ASP A 529 26.22 -8.60 9.09
C ASP A 529 24.77 -8.31 9.51
N ASN A 530 23.81 -8.91 8.79
CA ASN A 530 22.37 -8.66 8.94
C ASN A 530 21.60 -9.95 8.62
N GLU A 531 22.20 -11.10 8.90
CA GLU A 531 21.53 -12.39 8.84
C GLU A 531 20.91 -12.68 10.21
N VAL A 532 19.88 -13.54 10.29
CA VAL A 532 19.15 -13.78 11.56
C VAL A 532 20.03 -14.34 12.68
N TRP A 533 21.17 -14.95 12.34
CA TRP A 533 22.15 -15.46 13.31
C TRP A 533 23.20 -14.42 13.76
N SER A 534 23.12 -13.18 13.26
CA SER A 534 24.07 -12.10 13.54
C SER A 534 23.73 -11.28 14.80
N TYR A 535 22.61 -11.62 15.49
CA TYR A 535 22.04 -10.84 16.60
C TYR A 535 22.15 -11.55 17.96
N GLY A 536 23.01 -12.56 18.05
CA GLY A 536 23.14 -13.42 19.22
C GLY A 536 22.10 -14.55 19.28
N PRO A 537 22.28 -15.51 20.20
CA PRO A 537 21.53 -16.78 20.21
C PRO A 537 20.04 -16.61 20.54
N GLU A 538 19.69 -15.66 21.41
CA GLU A 538 18.30 -15.40 21.79
C GLU A 538 17.49 -14.83 20.62
N ALA A 539 18.01 -13.76 19.99
CA ALA A 539 17.39 -13.17 18.81
C ALA A 539 17.28 -14.19 17.66
N TYR A 540 18.31 -15.03 17.48
CA TYR A 540 18.31 -16.07 16.47
C TYR A 540 17.16 -17.08 16.64
N GLU A 541 16.95 -17.62 17.85
CA GLU A 541 15.85 -18.58 18.07
C GLU A 541 14.48 -17.92 17.89
N ILE A 542 14.32 -16.66 18.29
CA ILE A 542 13.07 -15.91 18.03
C ILE A 542 12.85 -15.75 16.53
N CYS A 543 13.86 -15.30 15.78
CA CYS A 543 13.77 -15.12 14.34
C CYS A 543 13.45 -16.42 13.62
N LYS A 544 14.13 -17.51 13.99
CA LYS A 544 13.89 -18.85 13.46
C LYS A 544 12.46 -19.30 13.71
N ASN A 545 11.93 -19.14 14.93
CA ASN A 545 10.56 -19.51 15.26
C ASN A 545 9.55 -18.70 14.43
N MET A 546 9.78 -17.40 14.24
CA MET A 546 8.92 -16.55 13.41
C MET A 546 8.95 -16.99 11.94
N GLN A 547 10.13 -17.31 11.39
CA GLN A 547 10.26 -17.81 10.00
C GLN A 547 9.60 -19.18 9.82
N LEU A 548 9.75 -20.10 10.77
CA LEU A 548 9.09 -21.41 10.72
C LEU A 548 7.57 -21.28 10.88
N GLY A 549 7.11 -20.36 11.74
CA GLY A 549 5.70 -20.02 11.88
C GLY A 549 5.08 -19.52 10.58
N LEU A 550 5.77 -18.64 9.83
CA LEU A 550 5.35 -18.19 8.50
C LEU A 550 5.14 -19.37 7.52
N MET A 551 6.01 -20.37 7.58
CA MET A 551 5.88 -21.58 6.74
C MET A 551 4.78 -22.52 7.23
N ALA A 552 4.60 -22.67 8.54
CA ALA A 552 3.62 -23.56 9.16
C ALA A 552 2.18 -23.07 9.01
N ARG A 553 1.98 -21.74 9.03
CA ARG A 553 0.70 -21.15 8.62
C ARG A 553 0.37 -21.52 7.17
N GLY A 554 1.34 -21.86 6.35
CA GLY A 554 1.13 -22.19 4.95
C GLY A 554 1.04 -20.91 4.13
N ARG A 555 1.72 -20.89 2.99
CA ARG A 555 1.75 -19.74 2.07
C ARG A 555 0.38 -19.38 1.47
N ARG A 556 -0.69 -20.08 1.88
CA ARG A 556 -2.09 -19.86 1.53
C ARG A 556 -2.68 -18.60 2.19
N TYR A 557 -2.13 -18.14 3.32
CA TYR A 557 -2.70 -17.07 4.16
C TYR A 557 -2.38 -15.65 3.71
N LEU A 558 -1.41 -15.46 2.81
CA LEU A 558 -1.02 -14.13 2.30
C LEU A 558 -1.51 -13.86 0.86
N PHE A 559 -2.41 -14.71 0.35
CA PHE A 559 -3.12 -14.42 -0.89
C PHE A 559 -4.11 -13.29 -0.63
N PRO A 560 -4.05 -12.15 -1.36
CA PRO A 560 -4.98 -11.06 -1.17
C PRO A 560 -6.33 -11.45 -1.78
N LYS A 561 -7.12 -12.26 -1.05
CA LYS A 561 -8.56 -12.03 -1.04
C LYS A 561 -8.75 -10.76 -0.22
N TRP A 562 -8.67 -9.64 -0.96
CA TRP A 562 -8.92 -8.24 -0.60
C TRP A 562 -9.22 -8.01 0.87
N LEU A 563 -8.36 -7.22 1.52
CA LEU A 563 -8.51 -6.67 2.87
C LEU A 563 -10.01 -6.51 3.23
N LYS A 564 -10.58 -7.55 3.84
CA LYS A 564 -11.96 -7.51 4.32
C LYS A 564 -11.84 -6.78 5.65
N ILE A 565 -11.73 -5.45 5.61
CA ILE A 565 -11.83 -4.64 6.81
C ILE A 565 -13.23 -4.95 7.37
N ARG A 566 -13.29 -5.88 8.32
CA ARG A 566 -14.51 -6.21 9.03
C ARG A 566 -14.67 -5.13 10.08
N VAL A 567 -15.29 -4.02 9.68
CA VAL A 567 -15.86 -3.06 10.62
C VAL A 567 -17.09 -3.75 11.20
N VAL A 568 -17.04 -4.10 12.49
CA VAL A 568 -18.22 -4.59 13.22
C VAL A 568 -19.22 -3.43 13.30
N GLU A 569 -20.49 -3.76 13.20
CA GLU A 569 -21.61 -2.92 12.75
C GLU A 569 -21.77 -1.56 13.46
N GLY A 570 -21.99 -0.51 12.65
CA GLY A 570 -22.89 0.59 13.00
C GLY A 570 -22.30 1.80 13.73
N VAL A 571 -22.29 2.95 13.03
CA VAL A 571 -21.94 4.31 13.51
C VAL A 571 -20.43 4.56 13.60
N PHE A 572 -19.96 5.64 12.96
CA PHE A 572 -18.56 6.07 12.94
C PHE A 572 -18.12 6.78 14.24
N GLU A 573 -18.73 6.41 15.35
CA GLU A 573 -18.29 6.75 16.70
C GLU A 573 -17.83 5.43 17.31
N ASP A 574 -16.60 5.41 17.82
CA ASP A 574 -15.92 4.24 18.40
C ASP A 574 -15.47 3.15 17.41
N VAL A 575 -14.15 3.07 17.20
CA VAL A 575 -13.51 1.85 16.67
C VAL A 575 -13.31 0.95 17.90
N ASP A 576 -14.40 0.36 18.37
CA ASP A 576 -14.35 -0.65 19.41
C ASP A 576 -13.95 -1.99 18.78
N ILE A 577 -12.73 -2.41 19.08
CA ILE A 577 -12.43 -3.84 19.07
C ILE A 577 -13.16 -4.39 20.29
N LEU A 578 -14.28 -5.08 20.07
CA LEU A 578 -15.01 -5.78 21.13
C LEU A 578 -14.05 -6.66 21.93
N VAL A 579 -13.68 -6.18 23.11
CA VAL A 579 -13.27 -7.01 24.24
C VAL A 579 -14.53 -7.11 25.08
N GLU A 580 -15.08 -8.32 25.24
CA GLU A 580 -16.13 -8.57 26.22
C GLU A 580 -15.60 -8.17 27.60
N ASP A 581 -15.99 -7.00 28.10
CA ASP A 581 -16.58 -6.81 29.44
C ASP A 581 -16.80 -5.31 29.74
N ASP A 582 -17.94 -5.03 30.37
CA ASP A 582 -18.53 -3.73 30.71
C ASP A 582 -17.53 -2.68 31.27
N PHE A 583 -17.13 -1.70 30.45
CA PHE A 583 -16.65 -0.40 30.94
C PHE A 583 -17.21 0.76 30.11
N ASN A 584 -17.92 1.66 30.79
CA ASN A 584 -18.50 2.89 30.25
C ASN A 584 -17.47 3.79 29.53
N GLU A 585 -17.84 4.27 28.34
CA GLU A 585 -17.39 5.50 27.66
C GLU A 585 -15.92 5.89 27.83
N VAL A 586 -15.02 5.29 27.03
CA VAL A 586 -13.71 5.88 26.73
C VAL A 586 -13.44 5.78 25.23
N ASN A 587 -13.57 6.90 24.52
CA ASN A 587 -13.16 7.07 23.12
C ASN A 587 -11.63 6.83 23.00
N VAL A 588 -11.19 5.60 22.74
CA VAL A 588 -9.78 5.30 22.41
C VAL A 588 -9.66 5.13 20.90
N VAL A 589 -9.00 6.07 20.22
CA VAL A 589 -8.58 5.86 18.83
C VAL A 589 -7.40 4.91 18.85
N VAL A 590 -7.63 3.64 18.55
CA VAL A 590 -6.58 2.62 18.43
C VAL A 590 -5.78 2.88 17.15
N GLU A 591 -4.55 3.39 17.30
CA GLU A 591 -3.62 3.64 16.18
C GLU A 591 -2.38 2.73 16.20
N ASP A 592 -2.29 1.84 17.20
CA ASP A 592 -1.17 0.94 17.47
C ASP A 592 -1.50 -0.55 17.23
N CYS A 593 -2.73 -0.87 16.83
CA CYS A 593 -3.17 -2.21 16.44
C CYS A 593 -3.61 -2.25 14.97
N PHE A 594 -3.57 -3.43 14.36
CA PHE A 594 -4.12 -3.68 13.03
C PHE A 594 -4.76 -5.06 12.97
N VAL A 595 -5.70 -5.22 12.04
CA VAL A 595 -6.37 -6.50 11.81
C VAL A 595 -5.67 -7.24 10.68
N GLU A 596 -5.14 -8.42 10.98
CA GLU A 596 -4.88 -9.46 9.99
C GLU A 596 -6.21 -10.18 9.72
N VAL A 597 -6.59 -10.31 8.44
CA VAL A 597 -7.83 -10.98 8.06
C VAL A 597 -7.51 -12.39 7.63
N ASP A 598 -7.81 -13.35 8.48
CA ASP A 598 -7.79 -14.77 8.14
C ASP A 598 -8.94 -15.08 7.18
N VAL A 599 -8.60 -15.61 6.01
CA VAL A 599 -9.58 -16.22 5.12
C VAL A 599 -9.35 -17.72 5.14
N ILE A 600 -10.11 -18.41 5.98
CA ILE A 600 -10.25 -19.87 5.91
C ILE A 600 -10.94 -20.17 4.58
N VAL A 601 -10.21 -20.79 3.66
CA VAL A 601 -10.84 -21.51 2.55
C VAL A 601 -11.11 -22.89 3.11
N ASP A 602 -12.37 -23.19 3.42
CA ASP A 602 -12.79 -24.57 3.65
C ASP A 602 -12.51 -25.33 2.37
N ASP A 603 -11.44 -26.13 2.39
CA ASP A 603 -11.23 -27.24 1.46
C ASP A 603 -12.08 -28.44 1.96
N ASP A 604 -13.39 -28.25 2.18
CA ASP A 604 -14.32 -29.36 2.35
C ASP A 604 -14.86 -29.76 0.98
N PHE A 605 -13.99 -30.40 0.19
CA PHE A 605 -14.38 -31.16 -0.99
C PHE A 605 -13.38 -32.31 -1.25
N GLU A 606 -13.20 -33.20 -0.27
CA GLU A 606 -12.75 -34.58 -0.52
C GLU A 606 -13.45 -35.54 0.46
N ASP A 607 -14.64 -35.99 0.07
CA ASP A 607 -15.08 -37.38 0.32
C ASP A 607 -15.49 -37.95 -1.05
N PHE A 608 -14.49 -38.37 -1.82
CA PHE A 608 -14.69 -39.37 -2.86
C PHE A 608 -14.22 -40.71 -2.31
N ASP A 609 -15.19 -41.58 -2.06
CA ASP A 609 -14.99 -42.99 -1.74
C ASP A 609 -13.97 -43.62 -2.70
N VAL A 610 -12.82 -44.02 -2.16
CA VAL A 610 -11.93 -44.97 -2.81
C VAL A 610 -12.60 -46.34 -2.71
N VAL A 611 -13.31 -46.73 -3.77
CA VAL A 611 -13.73 -48.11 -3.97
C VAL A 611 -12.52 -48.89 -4.46
N GLU A 612 -11.89 -49.65 -3.57
CA GLU A 612 -11.13 -50.84 -3.95
C GLU A 612 -12.11 -51.84 -4.57
N ASP A 613 -11.93 -52.18 -5.84
CA ASP A 613 -12.25 -53.53 -6.32
C ASP A 613 -11.43 -53.85 -7.58
N ASP A 614 -10.54 -54.82 -7.43
CA ASP A 614 -10.06 -55.69 -8.49
C ASP A 614 -11.27 -56.29 -9.21
N PHE A 615 -11.32 -56.27 -10.55
CA PHE A 615 -11.51 -57.47 -11.38
C PHE A 615 -11.44 -57.10 -12.87
N SER A 616 -10.55 -57.84 -13.54
CA SER A 616 -10.44 -58.00 -14.98
C SER A 616 -11.66 -58.68 -15.60
N ASP A 617 -11.84 -58.42 -16.89
CA ASP A 617 -12.73 -59.08 -17.86
C ASP A 617 -14.20 -58.61 -17.89
N VAL A 618 -14.60 -57.97 -18.99
CA VAL A 618 -15.59 -58.49 -19.98
C VAL A 618 -15.93 -57.41 -21.03
N ASP A 619 -16.16 -57.89 -22.25
CA ASP A 619 -16.39 -57.26 -23.55
C ASP A 619 -17.56 -56.27 -23.72
N VAL A 620 -17.30 -55.25 -24.57
CA VAL A 620 -18.06 -54.73 -25.73
C VAL A 620 -19.61 -54.64 -25.67
N VAL A 621 -20.16 -53.44 -25.97
CA VAL A 621 -21.07 -53.08 -27.12
C VAL A 621 -21.60 -51.63 -26.91
N PRO A 622 -21.82 -50.81 -27.98
CA PRO A 622 -22.12 -49.37 -27.91
C PRO A 622 -23.61 -49.04 -28.19
N GLU A 623 -23.89 -47.73 -28.28
CA GLU A 623 -25.02 -47.03 -28.94
C GLU A 623 -26.16 -46.44 -28.08
N ASP A 624 -26.27 -45.11 -28.26
CA ASP A 624 -27.47 -44.32 -28.62
C ASP A 624 -28.33 -43.56 -27.60
N ASP A 625 -28.46 -42.28 -27.98
CA ASP A 625 -29.59 -41.33 -27.91
C ASP A 625 -30.15 -40.90 -26.56
N PHE A 626 -30.07 -39.58 -26.28
CA PHE A 626 -31.25 -38.73 -26.11
C PHE A 626 -30.91 -37.23 -26.32
N GLU A 627 -31.60 -36.62 -27.29
CA GLU A 627 -31.68 -35.19 -27.54
C GLU A 627 -32.59 -34.45 -26.53
N ASN A 628 -32.35 -33.14 -26.43
CA ASN A 628 -33.26 -32.04 -26.08
C ASN A 628 -33.70 -31.82 -24.62
N SER A 629 -33.18 -30.74 -24.02
CA SER A 629 -34.02 -29.63 -23.54
C SER A 629 -33.19 -28.37 -23.26
N ASP A 630 -33.56 -27.26 -23.88
CA ASP A 630 -33.18 -25.89 -23.49
C ASP A 630 -33.57 -25.60 -22.04
N VAL A 631 -32.62 -25.14 -21.22
CA VAL A 631 -32.90 -24.32 -20.03
C VAL A 631 -31.81 -23.24 -19.92
N ALA A 632 -32.27 -22.00 -19.81
CA ALA A 632 -31.48 -20.79 -19.63
C ALA A 632 -30.70 -20.82 -18.30
N VAL A 633 -29.47 -20.31 -18.33
CA VAL A 633 -28.72 -19.98 -17.12
C VAL A 633 -29.16 -18.57 -16.70
N GLU A 634 -30.11 -18.50 -15.79
CA GLU A 634 -30.34 -17.34 -14.94
C GLU A 634 -29.63 -17.56 -13.59
N ASP A 635 -29.16 -16.46 -13.03
CA ASP A 635 -28.46 -16.36 -11.75
C ASP A 635 -29.27 -16.99 -10.60
N ASP A 636 -28.67 -17.92 -9.85
CA ASP A 636 -29.21 -18.34 -8.55
C ASP A 636 -28.23 -17.97 -7.43
N PHE A 637 -28.61 -16.91 -6.72
CA PHE A 637 -28.27 -16.68 -5.32
C PHE A 637 -28.92 -17.79 -4.47
N ILE A 638 -28.15 -18.45 -3.61
CA ILE A 638 -28.74 -19.23 -2.51
C ILE A 638 -28.88 -18.29 -1.32
N GLU A 639 -30.11 -17.87 -1.07
CA GLU A 639 -30.57 -17.26 0.17
C GLU A 639 -30.87 -18.40 1.16
N VAL A 640 -30.12 -18.48 2.26
CA VAL A 640 -30.45 -19.40 3.37
C VAL A 640 -30.95 -18.57 4.54
N ASP A 641 -32.27 -18.54 4.69
CA ASP A 641 -32.94 -18.13 5.93
C ASP A 641 -32.76 -19.24 6.97
N VAL A 642 -32.10 -18.93 8.09
CA VAL A 642 -32.13 -19.80 9.28
C VAL A 642 -33.11 -19.22 10.28
N VAL A 643 -34.29 -19.85 10.35
CA VAL A 643 -35.28 -19.67 11.41
C VAL A 643 -34.83 -20.46 12.63
N LEU A 644 -34.58 -19.76 13.75
CA LEU A 644 -34.41 -20.41 15.05
C LEU A 644 -35.79 -20.47 15.74
N GLU A 645 -36.45 -21.63 15.65
CA GLU A 645 -37.51 -22.00 16.60
C GLU A 645 -36.86 -22.57 17.86
N GLY A 646 -37.15 -21.94 19.00
CA GLY A 646 -36.83 -22.49 20.31
C GLY A 646 -37.89 -23.50 20.75
N ASP A 647 -37.49 -24.50 21.53
CA ASP A 647 -38.28 -24.93 22.67
C ASP A 647 -37.46 -25.73 23.69
N ASP A 648 -37.85 -25.54 24.94
CA ASP A 648 -37.23 -25.97 26.18
C ASP A 648 -37.21 -27.50 26.42
N SER A 649 -36.23 -27.91 27.25
CA SER A 649 -36.41 -28.69 28.50
C SER A 649 -35.68 -30.03 28.65
N SER A 650 -35.12 -30.15 29.85
CA SER A 650 -34.89 -31.35 30.69
C SER A 650 -33.45 -31.83 30.92
N VAL A 651 -33.01 -31.52 32.14
CA VAL A 651 -31.90 -32.03 32.96
C VAL A 651 -31.95 -33.55 33.13
N VAL A 652 -30.81 -34.25 32.97
CA VAL A 652 -30.38 -35.37 33.85
C VAL A 652 -28.84 -35.47 33.87
N ASP A 653 -28.32 -35.54 35.08
CA ASP A 653 -26.95 -35.72 35.57
C ASP A 653 -26.38 -37.15 35.33
N GLY A 654 -25.05 -37.31 35.20
CA GLY A 654 -24.44 -38.62 35.02
C GLY A 654 -22.94 -38.63 34.73
N THR A 655 -22.14 -38.69 35.79
CA THR A 655 -20.70 -38.97 35.79
C THR A 655 -20.39 -40.44 35.46
N SER A 656 -19.42 -40.71 34.56
CA SER A 656 -18.51 -41.85 34.68
C SER A 656 -17.31 -41.79 33.72
N GLU A 657 -16.14 -41.93 34.33
CA GLU A 657 -14.77 -42.17 33.88
C GLU A 657 -14.55 -42.80 32.48
N LEU A 658 -13.69 -42.15 31.71
CA LEU A 658 -12.95 -42.69 30.58
C LEU A 658 -11.69 -43.42 31.10
N ALA A 659 -11.53 -44.68 30.68
CA ALA A 659 -10.27 -45.41 30.77
C ALA A 659 -9.88 -45.96 29.38
N GLY A 660 -8.75 -45.46 28.87
CA GLY A 660 -7.79 -46.26 28.12
C GLY A 660 -7.82 -46.18 26.60
N SER A 661 -6.86 -45.44 26.03
CA SER A 661 -5.93 -46.02 25.05
C SER A 661 -4.68 -45.15 24.92
N SER A 662 -3.55 -45.76 25.24
CA SER A 662 -2.21 -45.21 25.30
C SER A 662 -1.54 -45.18 23.93
N GLU A 663 -1.37 -43.99 23.34
CA GLU A 663 -0.40 -43.77 22.24
C GLU A 663 0.04 -42.29 22.10
N VAL A 664 0.18 -41.57 23.23
CA VAL A 664 0.61 -40.14 23.23
C VAL A 664 1.77 -39.85 24.22
N ASN A 665 2.36 -40.86 24.87
CA ASN A 665 3.41 -40.64 25.86
C ASN A 665 4.84 -40.76 25.31
N LEU A 666 5.25 -39.78 24.49
CA LEU A 666 6.68 -39.55 24.23
C LEU A 666 7.09 -38.06 24.14
N LEU A 667 6.25 -37.13 24.61
CA LEU A 667 6.53 -35.69 24.59
C LEU A 667 6.35 -34.98 25.96
N ARG A 668 6.39 -35.72 27.08
CA ARG A 668 6.03 -35.16 28.40
C ARG A 668 7.07 -35.32 29.53
N GLU A 669 8.33 -35.60 29.23
CA GLU A 669 9.39 -35.75 30.26
C GLU A 669 10.60 -34.81 30.10
N LEU A 670 10.43 -33.67 29.46
CA LEU A 670 11.38 -32.57 29.56
C LEU A 670 10.59 -31.31 29.82
N LEU A 671 10.46 -30.94 31.10
CA LEU A 671 10.37 -29.57 31.64
C LEU A 671 9.65 -29.60 33.01
N GLU A 672 10.39 -29.27 34.07
CA GLU A 672 9.94 -28.72 35.37
C GLU A 672 11.22 -28.40 36.20
N PRO A 673 11.24 -27.39 37.08
CA PRO A 673 11.57 -26.01 36.69
C PRO A 673 12.60 -25.32 37.61
N SER A 674 13.19 -24.20 37.16
CA SER A 674 13.77 -23.21 38.07
C SER A 674 13.67 -21.79 37.49
N GLU A 675 12.63 -21.10 37.97
CA GLU A 675 12.48 -19.68 38.31
C GLU A 675 13.00 -18.55 37.39
N LEU A 676 12.11 -17.57 37.21
CA LEU A 676 12.21 -16.27 36.50
C LEU A 676 11.99 -16.29 34.97
N LEU A 677 10.75 -16.57 34.57
CA LEU A 677 10.13 -16.03 33.35
C LEU A 677 8.79 -15.39 33.76
N PHE A 678 8.70 -14.07 33.59
CA PHE A 678 7.43 -13.34 33.65
C PHE A 678 6.77 -13.48 32.27
N GLU A 679 5.64 -14.18 32.23
CA GLU A 679 4.83 -14.40 31.04
C GLU A 679 3.87 -13.22 30.79
N LEU A 680 3.84 -12.76 29.54
CA LEU A 680 2.88 -11.83 28.94
C LEU A 680 1.83 -12.58 28.12
N SER A 681 1.44 -13.77 28.58
CA SER A 681 0.29 -14.51 28.08
C SER A 681 -0.78 -14.52 29.16
N GLU A 682 -1.95 -13.97 28.82
CA GLU A 682 -3.22 -14.11 29.55
C GLU A 682 -3.53 -13.07 30.65
N LEU A 683 -3.85 -11.85 30.20
CA LEU A 683 -4.97 -11.04 30.73
C LEU A 683 -6.08 -11.15 29.67
N CYS A 684 -6.89 -12.21 29.60
CA CYS A 684 -7.93 -12.74 30.50
C CYS A 684 -9.12 -11.80 30.72
N PHE A 685 -10.32 -12.26 30.33
CA PHE A 685 -11.45 -12.41 31.27
C PHE A 685 -12.32 -13.62 30.88
N TRP A 686 -12.80 -14.33 31.90
CA TRP A 686 -14.24 -14.48 32.16
C TRP A 686 -14.46 -14.59 33.67
N VAL A 687 -15.48 -13.88 34.15
CA VAL A 687 -15.91 -13.72 35.54
C VAL A 687 -16.71 -14.93 36.02
N THR A 688 -16.51 -15.36 37.27
CA THR A 688 -17.55 -16.05 38.05
C THR A 688 -17.65 -15.44 39.45
N SER A 689 -18.87 -15.08 39.85
CA SER A 689 -19.23 -14.49 41.13
C SER A 689 -19.56 -15.54 42.21
N ASP A 690 -19.23 -15.15 43.45
CA ASP A 690 -19.96 -15.35 44.71
C ASP A 690 -19.55 -16.43 45.76
N VAL A 691 -19.10 -15.86 46.90
CA VAL A 691 -19.17 -16.20 48.36
C VAL A 691 -18.57 -17.50 48.91
N ASP A 692 -17.56 -17.44 49.81
CA ASP A 692 -17.66 -17.22 51.28
C ASP A 692 -16.33 -17.47 52.04
N ASP A 693 -16.22 -16.87 53.23
CA ASP A 693 -15.38 -17.16 54.42
C ASP A 693 -13.94 -16.60 54.66
N TRP A 694 -13.91 -15.47 55.40
CA TRP A 694 -13.25 -15.20 56.72
C TRP A 694 -11.80 -15.67 57.04
N VAL A 695 -10.91 -14.73 57.43
CA VAL A 695 -10.46 -14.39 58.83
C VAL A 695 -9.19 -13.49 58.82
N GLU A 696 -9.29 -12.39 59.59
CA GLU A 696 -8.30 -11.57 60.36
C GLU A 696 -6.79 -11.92 60.27
N ASP A 697 -5.88 -10.92 60.20
CA ASP A 697 -5.47 -10.11 61.35
C ASP A 697 -4.42 -9.01 61.03
N ASP A 698 -4.33 -8.06 61.96
CA ASP A 698 -3.65 -6.75 62.01
C ASP A 698 -2.09 -6.68 61.85
N LYS A 699 -1.63 -5.50 61.38
CA LYS A 699 -0.64 -4.56 62.02
C LYS A 699 -0.04 -3.58 60.98
N SER A 700 -0.37 -2.28 61.02
CA SER A 700 0.40 -1.16 61.66
C SER A 700 1.90 -1.17 61.33
N GLU A 701 2.61 -0.11 60.94
CA GLU A 701 2.51 1.34 61.20
C GLU A 701 3.69 2.02 60.45
N GLU A 702 3.60 3.34 60.21
CA GLU A 702 4.71 4.34 60.04
C GLU A 702 5.66 4.22 58.81
N GLY A 703 6.13 5.27 58.13
CA GLY A 703 6.14 6.72 58.33
C GLY A 703 7.37 7.32 57.63
N SER A 704 7.18 8.39 56.86
CA SER A 704 8.16 9.44 56.45
C SER A 704 9.57 9.06 55.96
N THR A 705 9.91 9.36 54.70
CA THR A 705 10.65 10.59 54.29
C THR A 705 10.70 10.73 52.78
#